data_AF-A0A1C6E6B1-F1
#
_entry.id   AF-A0A1C6E6B1-F1
#
_cell.length_a   1.000
_cell.length_b   1.000
_cell.length_c   1.000
_cell.angle_alpha   90.00
_cell.angle_beta   90.00
_cell.angle_gamma   90.00
#
_symmetry.space_group_name_H-M   'P 1'
#
loop_
_entity.id
_entity.type
_entity.pdbx_description
1 polymer ?
#
loop_
_entity_poly.entity_id
_entity_poly.type
_entity_poly.pdbx_seq_one_letter_code
_entity_poly.pdbx_strand_id
1 'polypeptide(L)'
;MEINTSNPTHRSGESSSVRGDMLGLKSELEKRFFGKTFDDNIHIQLIYNILDIEKILAVYVTNIVYALNNMLGVKGSESYDDFMGYLSAQNTYYIFTHPDKSNLSDKVKGNIKKSLSKFNDLLKTKRLGYFGLEEPKTKDKRVSEAYKKRVYHMLAIVGQIRQSVFHDKSNELDEYLYSFIDIIDSEYRDTLDYLVDERFDSINKGFVQGNKVNISLLIDMMKGYEADDIIRLYYDFIVLKSQKNLGFSIKKLREKMLDEYGFRFKDKQYDSVRSKMYKLMDFLLFCNYYRNDVVAGEALVRKLRFSMTDDEKEGIYADEAEKLWGKFRNDFENIADHMNGDVIKELGKADMDFDEKILDSEKKNASDLLYFSKMIYMLTYFLDGKEINDLLTTLISKFDNIKEFLKIMKSSAVDVECELTAGYKLFNDSQRITNELFIVKNIASMRKPAASAKLTMFRDALTILGIDDKITDDRISEILKLKEKGKGIHGLRNFITNNVIESSRFVYLIKYANAQKIREVAKNEKVVMFVLGGIPDTQIERYYKSCVEFPDMNSSLEAKCSELARMIKNISFDDFKNVKQQAKGRENVAKERAKAVIGLYLTVMYLLVKNLVNVNARYVIAIHCLERDFGLYKEIIPELASKNLKNDYRILSQTLCELCDDRDESPNLFLKKNKRLRKCVEVDINNADSSMTRKYRNCIAHLTVVRELKEYIGDIRTVDSYFSIYHYVMQRCITKREDDTKQEEKIKYEDDLLKNHGYTKDFVKALNSPFGYNIPRFKNLSIEQLFDRNEYLTEK
;
A
#
# COMPACT_ATOMS: atom_id res chain seq x y z
N MET A 1 -0.47 -28.55 31.69
CA MET A 1 -1.72 -27.79 31.87
C MET A 1 -2.73 -28.40 30.94
N GLU A 2 -3.87 -28.88 31.44
CA GLU A 2 -4.98 -29.27 30.57
C GLU A 2 -5.68 -27.99 30.08
N ILE A 3 -5.90 -27.87 28.77
CA ILE A 3 -6.57 -26.72 28.16
C ILE A 3 -7.98 -27.17 27.73
N ASN A 4 -8.99 -26.59 28.36
CA ASN A 4 -10.39 -26.82 27.99
C ASN A 4 -10.79 -25.85 26.87
N THR A 5 -11.32 -26.39 25.78
CA THR A 5 -11.92 -25.62 24.67
C THR A 5 -13.30 -26.18 24.35
N SER A 6 -14.22 -25.32 23.92
CA SER A 6 -15.57 -25.75 23.54
C SER A 6 -15.52 -26.71 22.35
N ASN A 7 -16.32 -27.77 22.40
CA ASN A 7 -16.51 -28.62 21.22
C ASN A 7 -17.21 -27.78 20.12
N PRO A 8 -16.57 -27.55 18.96
CA PRO A 8 -17.14 -26.68 17.94
C PRO A 8 -18.47 -27.17 17.40
N THR A 9 -18.83 -28.46 17.54
CA THR A 9 -20.11 -29.03 17.08
C THR A 9 -21.27 -28.73 18.02
N HIS A 10 -21.03 -28.32 19.26
CA HIS A 10 -22.10 -28.06 20.23
C HIS A 10 -22.58 -26.61 20.15
N ARG A 11 -23.71 -26.37 19.47
CA ARG A 11 -24.33 -25.05 19.30
C ARG A 11 -25.84 -25.16 19.45
N SER A 12 -26.44 -24.40 20.36
CA SER A 12 -27.90 -24.44 20.59
C SER A 12 -28.68 -23.84 19.42
N GLY A 13 -29.74 -24.52 18.97
CA GLY A 13 -30.61 -24.02 17.90
C GLY A 13 -30.07 -24.21 16.48
N GLU A 14 -28.97 -24.95 16.32
CA GLU A 14 -28.43 -25.36 15.01
C GLU A 14 -28.43 -26.89 14.95
N SER A 15 -29.15 -27.48 13.98
CA SER A 15 -29.27 -28.94 13.85
C SER A 15 -28.02 -29.59 13.25
N SER A 16 -27.31 -28.88 12.35
CA SER A 16 -26.06 -29.37 11.77
C SER A 16 -24.89 -29.23 12.75
N SER A 17 -24.06 -30.26 12.81
CA SER A 17 -22.78 -30.22 13.53
C SER A 17 -21.78 -29.24 12.88
N VAL A 18 -21.95 -28.95 11.58
CA VAL A 18 -21.11 -28.05 10.79
C VAL A 18 -21.62 -26.62 10.90
N ARG A 19 -20.72 -25.70 11.24
CA ARG A 19 -21.05 -24.29 11.40
C ARG A 19 -21.22 -23.62 10.03
N GLY A 20 -22.38 -23.00 9.82
CA GLY A 20 -22.62 -22.08 8.70
C GLY A 20 -21.86 -20.75 8.87
N ASP A 21 -21.66 -20.02 7.78
CA ASP A 21 -21.09 -18.68 7.85
C ASP A 21 -22.16 -17.64 8.24
N MET A 22 -21.73 -16.48 8.76
CA MET A 22 -22.66 -15.49 9.31
C MET A 22 -23.53 -14.79 8.23
N LEU A 23 -23.12 -14.87 6.97
CA LEU A 23 -23.89 -14.36 5.83
C LEU A 23 -24.85 -15.42 5.26
N GLY A 24 -24.72 -16.70 5.65
CA GLY A 24 -25.50 -17.78 5.04
C GLY A 24 -25.21 -17.98 3.56
N LEU A 25 -24.01 -17.63 3.10
CA LEU A 25 -23.57 -17.74 1.70
C LEU A 25 -22.62 -18.93 1.48
N LYS A 26 -22.34 -19.73 2.52
CA LYS A 26 -21.46 -20.92 2.46
C LYS A 26 -21.76 -21.79 1.24
N SER A 27 -23.00 -22.23 1.07
CA SER A 27 -23.38 -23.15 0.00
C SER A 27 -23.17 -22.55 -1.38
N GLU A 28 -23.47 -21.27 -1.56
CA GLU A 28 -23.35 -20.59 -2.86
C GLU A 28 -21.87 -20.34 -3.21
N LEU A 29 -21.07 -20.00 -2.21
CA LEU A 29 -19.62 -19.91 -2.33
C LEU A 29 -19.02 -21.29 -2.68
N GLU A 30 -19.42 -22.36 -2.01
CA GLU A 30 -18.90 -23.70 -2.31
C GLU A 30 -19.22 -24.12 -3.76
N LYS A 31 -20.46 -23.92 -4.21
CA LYS A 31 -20.84 -24.18 -5.60
C LYS A 31 -20.01 -23.37 -6.60
N ARG A 32 -19.78 -22.09 -6.32
CA ARG A 32 -18.99 -21.22 -7.22
C ARG A 32 -17.54 -21.67 -7.35
N PHE A 33 -16.90 -22.04 -6.23
CA PHE A 33 -15.46 -22.33 -6.19
C PHE A 33 -15.13 -23.79 -6.46
N PHE A 34 -16.03 -24.73 -6.13
CA PHE A 34 -15.81 -26.18 -6.21
C PHE A 34 -16.90 -26.94 -6.98
N GLY A 35 -17.94 -26.26 -7.46
CA GLY A 35 -19.02 -26.87 -8.25
C GLY A 35 -20.14 -27.53 -7.45
N LYS A 36 -19.99 -27.68 -6.13
CA LYS A 36 -20.97 -28.32 -5.23
C LYS A 36 -20.86 -27.84 -3.79
N THR A 37 -21.76 -28.31 -2.92
CA THR A 37 -21.78 -28.02 -1.47
C THR A 37 -21.11 -29.13 -0.65
N PHE A 38 -20.61 -28.79 0.54
CA PHE A 38 -19.91 -29.72 1.42
C PHE A 38 -20.45 -29.70 2.86
N ASP A 39 -20.43 -30.84 3.53
CA ASP A 39 -20.76 -30.98 4.95
C ASP A 39 -19.50 -30.89 5.84
N ASP A 40 -18.73 -29.84 5.63
CA ASP A 40 -17.58 -29.46 6.46
C ASP A 40 -17.45 -27.93 6.53
N ASN A 41 -16.52 -27.45 7.37
CA ASN A 41 -16.19 -26.03 7.47
C ASN A 41 -14.80 -25.70 6.89
N ILE A 42 -14.16 -26.61 6.18
CA ILE A 42 -12.79 -26.46 5.67
C ILE A 42 -12.82 -25.71 4.33
N HIS A 43 -13.71 -26.10 3.41
CA HIS A 43 -13.90 -25.46 2.11
C HIS A 43 -14.19 -23.97 2.25
N ILE A 44 -15.13 -23.62 3.13
CA ILE A 44 -15.51 -22.23 3.36
C ILE A 44 -14.36 -21.40 3.95
N GLN A 45 -13.52 -21.97 4.82
CA GLN A 45 -12.35 -21.26 5.35
C GLN A 45 -11.31 -20.96 4.27
N LEU A 46 -11.10 -21.89 3.33
CA LEU A 46 -10.28 -21.65 2.14
C LEU A 46 -10.87 -20.50 1.30
N ILE A 47 -12.17 -20.55 1.00
CA ILE A 47 -12.84 -19.54 0.18
C ILE A 47 -12.71 -18.14 0.79
N TYR A 48 -12.91 -17.99 2.10
CA TYR A 48 -12.75 -16.69 2.76
C TYR A 48 -11.32 -16.13 2.65
N ASN A 49 -10.28 -16.96 2.51
CA ASN A 49 -8.93 -16.48 2.19
C ASN A 49 -8.81 -15.96 0.75
N ILE A 50 -9.51 -16.56 -0.21
CA ILE A 50 -9.58 -16.04 -1.59
C ILE A 50 -10.32 -14.69 -1.61
N LEU A 51 -11.44 -14.59 -0.89
CA LEU A 51 -12.18 -13.33 -0.77
C LEU A 51 -11.36 -12.22 -0.09
N ASP A 52 -10.41 -12.57 0.78
CA ASP A 52 -9.45 -11.62 1.35
C ASP A 52 -8.44 -11.09 0.32
N ILE A 53 -8.02 -11.92 -0.64
CA ILE A 53 -7.17 -11.51 -1.77
C ILE A 53 -7.90 -10.48 -2.64
N GLU A 54 -9.17 -10.73 -2.97
CA GLU A 54 -9.97 -9.81 -3.78
C GLU A 54 -10.18 -8.45 -3.09
N LYS A 55 -10.43 -8.46 -1.77
CA LYS A 55 -10.57 -7.24 -0.96
C LYS A 55 -9.32 -6.36 -1.01
N ILE A 56 -8.14 -6.96 -0.83
CA ILE A 56 -6.91 -6.17 -0.80
C ILE A 56 -6.54 -5.67 -2.21
N LEU A 57 -6.79 -6.47 -3.25
CA LEU A 57 -6.62 -6.03 -4.64
C LEU A 57 -7.56 -4.87 -4.97
N ALA A 58 -8.83 -4.93 -4.56
CA ALA A 58 -9.81 -3.86 -4.77
C ALA A 58 -9.33 -2.51 -4.22
N VAL A 59 -8.75 -2.49 -3.02
CA VAL A 59 -8.16 -1.28 -2.42
C VAL A 59 -7.07 -0.70 -3.32
N TYR A 60 -6.10 -1.52 -3.69
CA TYR A 60 -4.92 -1.02 -4.39
C TYR A 60 -5.22 -0.63 -5.83
N VAL A 61 -6.08 -1.35 -6.55
CA VAL A 61 -6.44 -0.94 -7.92
C VAL A 61 -7.27 0.35 -7.93
N THR A 62 -8.17 0.56 -6.96
CA THR A 62 -8.88 1.84 -6.82
C THR A 62 -7.90 3.00 -6.58
N ASN A 63 -6.94 2.81 -5.68
CA ASN A 63 -5.93 3.82 -5.39
C ASN A 63 -5.03 4.11 -6.61
N ILE A 64 -4.59 3.07 -7.34
CA ILE A 64 -3.78 3.23 -8.55
C ILE A 64 -4.55 3.97 -9.64
N VAL A 65 -5.81 3.59 -9.89
CA VAL A 65 -6.67 4.22 -10.90
C VAL A 65 -6.91 5.68 -10.57
N TYR A 66 -7.14 6.01 -9.30
CA TYR A 66 -7.19 7.41 -8.86
C TYR A 66 -5.86 8.14 -9.10
N ALA A 67 -4.73 7.57 -8.68
CA ALA A 67 -3.42 8.20 -8.84
C ALA A 67 -3.11 8.50 -10.32
N LEU A 68 -3.39 7.54 -11.22
CA LEU A 68 -3.21 7.72 -12.67
C LEU A 68 -4.07 8.86 -13.23
N ASN A 69 -5.32 8.96 -12.81
CA ASN A 69 -6.19 10.08 -13.19
C ASN A 69 -5.73 11.41 -12.59
N ASN A 70 -5.24 11.41 -11.35
CA ASN A 70 -4.67 12.59 -10.70
C ASN A 70 -3.42 13.10 -11.43
N MET A 71 -2.59 12.20 -11.99
CA MET A 71 -1.38 12.59 -12.74
C MET A 71 -1.66 13.42 -13.99
N LEU A 72 -2.86 13.33 -14.58
CA LEU A 72 -3.28 14.18 -15.70
C LEU A 72 -3.32 15.67 -15.32
N GLY A 73 -3.44 16.01 -14.02
CA GLY A 73 -3.39 17.39 -13.54
C GLY A 73 -4.60 18.24 -13.93
N VAL A 74 -5.74 17.60 -14.25
CA VAL A 74 -6.99 18.31 -14.56
C VAL A 74 -7.45 19.05 -13.30
N LYS A 75 -7.48 20.39 -13.38
CA LYS A 75 -7.73 21.29 -12.23
C LYS A 75 -9.21 21.53 -11.93
N GLY A 76 -10.13 21.17 -12.84
CA GLY A 76 -11.56 21.38 -12.71
C GLY A 76 -12.31 20.22 -12.04
N SER A 77 -13.52 20.49 -11.54
CA SER A 77 -14.47 19.51 -11.01
C SER A 77 -15.16 18.68 -12.11
N GLU A 78 -14.69 18.76 -13.35
CA GLU A 78 -15.27 18.01 -14.47
C GLU A 78 -15.26 16.52 -14.16
N SER A 79 -16.40 15.90 -14.49
CA SER A 79 -16.68 14.47 -14.52
C SER A 79 -15.40 13.65 -14.65
N TYR A 80 -15.22 12.67 -13.76
CA TYR A 80 -14.19 11.65 -13.87
C TYR A 80 -14.46 10.86 -15.16
N ASP A 81 -13.99 11.37 -16.30
CA ASP A 81 -13.99 10.65 -17.56
C ASP A 81 -13.26 9.34 -17.28
N ASP A 82 -13.97 8.21 -17.49
CA ASP A 82 -13.54 6.87 -17.12
C ASP A 82 -12.39 6.37 -18.02
N PHE A 83 -11.25 7.07 -17.98
CA PHE A 83 -10.05 6.79 -18.76
C PHE A 83 -9.66 5.32 -18.61
N MET A 84 -9.60 4.85 -17.37
CA MET A 84 -9.23 3.46 -17.05
C MET A 84 -10.36 2.46 -17.33
N GLY A 85 -11.64 2.87 -17.27
CA GLY A 85 -12.76 1.97 -17.54
C GLY A 85 -12.98 1.68 -19.02
N TYR A 86 -12.44 2.48 -19.93
CA TYR A 86 -12.43 2.19 -21.36
C TYR A 86 -11.23 1.36 -21.84
N LEU A 87 -10.25 1.11 -20.97
CA LEU A 87 -9.16 0.18 -21.27
C LEU A 87 -9.64 -1.27 -21.09
N SER A 88 -9.15 -2.15 -21.95
CA SER A 88 -9.40 -3.58 -21.87
C SER A 88 -8.13 -4.34 -22.25
N ALA A 89 -7.83 -5.39 -21.48
CA ALA A 89 -6.72 -6.29 -21.74
C ALA A 89 -6.98 -7.25 -22.92
N GLN A 90 -8.22 -7.30 -23.44
CA GLN A 90 -8.53 -8.02 -24.69
C GLN A 90 -7.96 -7.33 -25.92
N ASN A 91 -7.81 -6.01 -25.86
CA ASN A 91 -7.30 -5.25 -26.98
C ASN A 91 -5.77 -5.32 -26.98
N THR A 92 -5.18 -5.57 -28.15
CA THR A 92 -3.75 -5.38 -28.34
C THR A 92 -3.41 -3.90 -28.44
N TYR A 93 -2.14 -3.53 -28.26
CA TYR A 93 -1.66 -2.17 -28.47
C TYR A 93 -1.94 -1.67 -29.89
N TYR A 94 -1.93 -2.59 -30.87
CA TYR A 94 -2.31 -2.26 -32.25
C TYR A 94 -3.77 -1.80 -32.34
N ILE A 95 -4.71 -2.57 -31.76
CA ILE A 95 -6.13 -2.21 -31.72
C ILE A 95 -6.34 -0.90 -30.97
N PHE A 96 -5.66 -0.73 -29.84
CA PHE A 96 -5.73 0.50 -29.03
C PHE A 96 -5.31 1.75 -29.79
N THR A 97 -4.25 1.65 -30.60
CA THR A 97 -3.72 2.78 -31.39
C THR A 97 -4.42 2.96 -32.74
N HIS A 98 -5.08 1.91 -33.25
CA HIS A 98 -5.77 1.93 -34.54
C HIS A 98 -7.21 1.37 -34.44
N PRO A 99 -8.08 1.95 -33.59
CA PRO A 99 -9.42 1.41 -33.36
C PRO A 99 -10.25 1.34 -34.65
N ASP A 100 -10.07 2.26 -35.59
CA ASP A 100 -10.81 2.29 -36.85
C ASP A 100 -10.49 1.11 -37.78
N LYS A 101 -9.33 0.48 -37.60
CA LYS A 101 -8.90 -0.72 -38.35
C LYS A 101 -9.41 -2.02 -37.73
N SER A 102 -10.11 -1.95 -36.59
CA SER A 102 -10.71 -3.11 -35.93
C SER A 102 -12.13 -3.38 -36.42
N ASN A 103 -12.61 -4.60 -36.17
CA ASN A 103 -13.99 -5.03 -36.37
C ASN A 103 -14.93 -4.65 -35.19
N LEU A 104 -14.46 -3.82 -34.25
CA LEU A 104 -15.25 -3.38 -33.09
C LEU A 104 -16.38 -2.42 -33.50
N SER A 105 -17.42 -2.33 -32.68
CA SER A 105 -18.54 -1.40 -32.90
C SER A 105 -18.11 0.06 -32.77
N ASP A 106 -18.84 0.97 -33.42
CA ASP A 106 -18.52 2.41 -33.41
C ASP A 106 -18.49 3.00 -31.99
N LYS A 107 -19.38 2.52 -31.10
CA LYS A 107 -19.39 2.90 -29.69
C LYS A 107 -18.08 2.51 -28.99
N VAL A 108 -17.62 1.27 -29.21
CA VAL A 108 -16.37 0.78 -28.61
C VAL A 108 -15.16 1.51 -29.20
N LYS A 109 -15.13 1.72 -30.52
CA LYS A 109 -14.10 2.53 -31.19
C LYS A 109 -14.04 3.95 -30.61
N GLY A 110 -15.19 4.58 -30.38
CA GLY A 110 -15.29 5.89 -29.74
C GLY A 110 -14.71 5.91 -28.31
N ASN A 111 -15.01 4.90 -27.50
CA ASN A 111 -14.44 4.75 -26.15
C ASN A 111 -12.91 4.55 -26.19
N ILE A 112 -12.41 3.71 -27.10
CA ILE A 112 -10.97 3.52 -27.29
C ILE A 112 -10.30 4.84 -27.67
N LYS A 113 -10.85 5.61 -28.62
CA LYS A 113 -10.31 6.94 -29.00
C LYS A 113 -10.24 7.92 -27.82
N LYS A 114 -11.27 7.95 -26.96
CA LYS A 114 -11.25 8.77 -25.74
C LYS A 114 -10.10 8.37 -24.81
N SER A 115 -9.94 7.07 -24.57
CA SER A 115 -8.85 6.57 -23.72
C SER A 115 -7.46 6.78 -24.33
N LEU A 116 -7.31 6.63 -25.65
CA LEU A 116 -6.06 6.92 -26.37
C LEU A 116 -5.66 8.40 -26.25
N SER A 117 -6.63 9.32 -26.31
CA SER A 117 -6.38 10.75 -26.09
C SER A 117 -5.82 11.00 -24.68
N LYS A 118 -6.50 10.50 -23.65
CA LYS A 118 -6.06 10.64 -22.25
C LYS A 118 -4.72 9.95 -21.97
N PHE A 119 -4.46 8.80 -22.60
CA PHE A 119 -3.17 8.11 -22.54
C PHE A 119 -2.04 8.99 -23.07
N ASN A 120 -2.26 9.64 -24.23
CA ASN A 120 -1.28 10.59 -24.77
C ASN A 120 -1.09 11.81 -23.86
N ASP A 121 -2.15 12.31 -23.22
CA ASP A 121 -2.04 13.40 -22.26
C ASP A 121 -1.21 12.99 -21.03
N LEU A 122 -1.43 11.78 -20.51
CA LEU A 122 -0.62 11.22 -19.41
C LEU A 122 0.87 11.16 -19.78
N LEU A 123 1.20 10.68 -20.98
CA LEU A 123 2.59 10.65 -21.48
C LEU A 123 3.22 12.05 -21.60
N LYS A 124 2.44 13.07 -21.99
CA LYS A 124 2.91 14.46 -22.10
C LYS A 124 3.27 15.05 -20.73
N THR A 125 2.56 14.67 -19.66
CA THR A 125 2.82 15.21 -18.31
C THR A 125 4.22 14.90 -17.77
N LYS A 126 4.84 13.81 -18.25
CA LYS A 126 6.10 13.23 -17.71
C LYS A 126 6.01 12.74 -16.26
N ARG A 127 4.81 12.71 -15.66
CA ARG A 127 4.61 12.25 -14.27
C ARG A 127 4.71 10.74 -14.08
N LEU A 128 4.68 9.94 -15.16
CA LEU A 128 4.97 8.50 -15.09
C LEU A 128 6.37 8.19 -14.52
N GLY A 129 7.31 9.13 -14.63
CA GLY A 129 8.62 9.00 -13.99
C GLY A 129 8.56 8.88 -12.45
N TYR A 130 7.49 9.34 -11.79
CA TYR A 130 7.28 9.12 -10.35
C TYR A 130 7.07 7.64 -10.00
N PHE A 131 6.63 6.82 -10.95
CA PHE A 131 6.47 5.37 -10.79
C PHE A 131 7.72 4.60 -11.22
N GLY A 132 8.79 5.29 -11.62
CA GLY A 132 9.96 4.69 -12.25
C GLY A 132 9.73 4.28 -13.70
N LEU A 133 8.65 4.75 -14.34
CA LEU A 133 8.37 4.55 -15.76
C LEU A 133 8.95 5.71 -16.56
N GLU A 134 10.27 5.70 -16.78
CA GLU A 134 10.97 6.77 -17.48
C GLU A 134 10.87 6.60 -19.00
N GLU A 135 10.48 7.68 -19.69
CA GLU A 135 10.55 7.73 -21.15
C GLU A 135 12.01 7.61 -21.64
N PRO A 136 12.26 6.88 -22.73
CA PRO A 136 13.60 6.77 -23.31
C PRO A 136 14.25 8.14 -23.56
N LYS A 137 15.56 8.24 -23.28
CA LYS A 137 16.35 9.46 -23.55
C LYS A 137 16.52 9.73 -25.05
N THR A 138 16.47 8.67 -25.86
CA THR A 138 16.55 8.72 -27.32
C THR A 138 15.19 9.07 -27.92
N LYS A 139 15.18 9.83 -29.03
CA LYS A 139 13.97 10.14 -29.82
C LYS A 139 13.65 9.07 -30.87
N ASP A 140 14.33 7.92 -30.82
CA ASP A 140 14.08 6.80 -31.72
C ASP A 140 12.61 6.34 -31.63
N LYS A 141 11.94 6.29 -32.79
CA LYS A 141 10.52 5.95 -32.87
C LYS A 141 10.22 4.53 -32.38
N ARG A 142 11.11 3.56 -32.68
CA ARG A 142 10.95 2.16 -32.27
C ARG A 142 11.06 2.04 -30.75
N VAL A 143 12.04 2.70 -30.14
CA VAL A 143 12.22 2.67 -28.67
C VAL A 143 11.07 3.39 -27.96
N SER A 144 10.59 4.51 -28.51
CA SER A 144 9.43 5.25 -27.97
C SER A 144 8.15 4.42 -28.03
N GLU A 145 7.84 3.79 -29.17
CA GLU A 145 6.66 2.93 -29.29
C GLU A 145 6.73 1.70 -28.39
N ALA A 146 7.91 1.08 -28.22
CA ALA A 146 8.08 -0.02 -27.27
C ALA A 146 7.80 0.41 -25.83
N TYR A 147 8.24 1.61 -25.42
CA TYR A 147 7.91 2.18 -24.11
C TYR A 147 6.40 2.41 -23.96
N LYS A 148 5.75 3.06 -24.94
CA LYS A 148 4.30 3.31 -24.90
C LYS A 148 3.50 2.02 -24.84
N LYS A 149 3.89 1.01 -25.61
CA LYS A 149 3.30 -0.33 -25.60
C LYS A 149 3.32 -0.94 -24.19
N ARG A 150 4.48 -0.91 -23.53
CA ARG A 150 4.61 -1.40 -22.14
C ARG A 150 3.72 -0.65 -21.17
N VAL A 151 3.69 0.69 -21.25
CA VAL A 151 2.81 1.50 -20.38
C VAL A 151 1.35 1.14 -20.64
N TYR A 152 0.92 1.03 -21.90
CA TYR A 152 -0.45 0.62 -22.24
C TYR A 152 -0.82 -0.72 -21.60
N HIS A 153 0.03 -1.75 -21.74
CA HIS A 153 -0.26 -3.06 -21.15
C HIS A 153 -0.41 -3.00 -19.63
N MET A 154 0.46 -2.26 -18.94
CA MET A 154 0.35 -2.08 -17.48
C MET A 154 -1.00 -1.44 -17.10
N LEU A 155 -1.42 -0.40 -17.83
CA LEU A 155 -2.69 0.29 -17.56
C LEU A 155 -3.91 -0.58 -17.88
N ALA A 156 -3.88 -1.33 -18.99
CA ALA A 156 -4.95 -2.25 -19.37
C ALA A 156 -5.10 -3.41 -18.38
N ILE A 157 -3.99 -3.96 -17.86
CA ILE A 157 -4.02 -4.96 -16.77
C ILE A 157 -4.65 -4.38 -15.50
N VAL A 158 -4.27 -3.16 -15.08
CA VAL A 158 -4.90 -2.49 -13.93
C VAL A 158 -6.41 -2.30 -14.15
N GLY A 159 -6.81 -1.90 -15.36
CA GLY A 159 -8.22 -1.78 -15.76
C GLY A 159 -8.97 -3.10 -15.66
N GLN A 160 -8.38 -4.20 -16.14
CA GLN A 160 -8.97 -5.54 -16.06
C GLN A 160 -9.14 -6.00 -14.61
N ILE A 161 -8.13 -5.86 -13.76
CA ILE A 161 -8.24 -6.24 -12.35
C ILE A 161 -9.35 -5.43 -11.66
N ARG A 162 -9.46 -4.12 -11.95
CA ARG A 162 -10.56 -3.28 -11.45
C ARG A 162 -11.92 -3.82 -11.88
N GLN A 163 -12.09 -4.22 -13.14
CA GLN A 163 -13.34 -4.78 -13.66
C GLN A 163 -13.69 -6.12 -13.01
N SER A 164 -12.70 -6.96 -12.68
CA SER A 164 -12.94 -8.22 -11.98
C SER A 164 -13.31 -8.08 -10.50
N VAL A 165 -12.89 -6.99 -9.83
CA VAL A 165 -13.14 -6.77 -8.39
C VAL A 165 -14.21 -5.71 -8.11
N PHE A 166 -14.73 -5.02 -9.13
CA PHE A 166 -15.86 -4.08 -9.03
C PHE A 166 -16.88 -4.36 -10.13
N HIS A 167 -18.16 -4.20 -9.79
CA HIS A 167 -19.36 -4.41 -10.61
C HIS A 167 -19.87 -5.87 -10.69
N ASP A 168 -21.17 -6.00 -10.95
CA ASP A 168 -21.76 -7.25 -11.43
C ASP A 168 -21.06 -7.64 -12.73
N LYS A 169 -20.57 -8.88 -12.78
CA LYS A 169 -19.86 -9.52 -13.89
C LYS A 169 -20.68 -9.40 -15.18
N SER A 170 -20.42 -8.38 -15.97
CA SER A 170 -21.13 -8.15 -17.23
C SER A 170 -20.42 -8.79 -18.42
N ASN A 171 -19.15 -9.18 -18.26
CA ASN A 171 -18.33 -9.84 -19.28
C ASN A 171 -17.72 -11.15 -18.75
N GLU A 172 -17.50 -12.13 -19.63
CA GLU A 172 -16.88 -13.42 -19.30
C GLU A 172 -15.48 -13.26 -18.65
N LEU A 173 -14.69 -12.24 -19.03
CA LEU A 173 -13.38 -11.97 -18.43
C LEU A 173 -13.42 -11.47 -16.98
N ASP A 174 -14.55 -10.93 -16.54
CA ASP A 174 -14.71 -10.50 -15.16
C ASP A 174 -14.71 -11.73 -14.21
N GLU A 175 -14.97 -12.93 -14.75
CA GLU A 175 -14.89 -14.20 -14.04
C GLU A 175 -13.48 -14.79 -13.96
N TYR A 176 -12.53 -14.26 -14.73
CA TYR A 176 -11.20 -14.85 -14.95
C TYR A 176 -10.05 -14.05 -14.30
N LEU A 177 -10.27 -13.35 -13.17
CA LEU A 177 -9.21 -12.60 -12.45
C LEU A 177 -7.90 -13.40 -12.31
N TYR A 178 -8.01 -14.71 -12.09
CA TYR A 178 -6.89 -15.61 -11.80
C TYR A 178 -6.31 -16.31 -13.04
N SER A 179 -6.91 -16.16 -14.22
CA SER A 179 -6.47 -16.83 -15.46
C SER A 179 -6.37 -15.91 -16.68
N PHE A 180 -6.90 -14.68 -16.63
CA PHE A 180 -6.93 -13.80 -17.81
C PHE A 180 -5.53 -13.52 -18.36
N ILE A 181 -4.50 -13.45 -17.50
CA ILE A 181 -3.13 -13.14 -17.94
C ILE A 181 -2.54 -14.22 -18.86
N ASP A 182 -3.00 -15.46 -18.71
CA ASP A 182 -2.58 -16.59 -19.54
C ASP A 182 -3.44 -16.72 -20.81
N ILE A 183 -4.62 -16.09 -20.83
CA ILE A 183 -5.59 -16.14 -21.93
C ILE A 183 -5.38 -15.00 -22.94
N ILE A 184 -5.03 -13.80 -22.47
CA ILE A 184 -4.84 -12.62 -23.34
C ILE A 184 -3.60 -12.76 -24.24
N ASP A 185 -3.47 -11.84 -25.20
CA ASP A 185 -2.37 -11.80 -26.15
C ASP A 185 -0.98 -11.85 -25.46
N SER A 186 -0.04 -12.60 -26.05
CA SER A 186 1.29 -12.80 -25.48
C SER A 186 2.09 -11.50 -25.31
N GLU A 187 1.76 -10.43 -26.04
CA GLU A 187 2.46 -9.15 -25.90
C GLU A 187 2.39 -8.54 -24.48
N TYR A 188 1.35 -8.89 -23.72
CA TYR A 188 1.21 -8.52 -22.32
C TYR A 188 2.22 -9.28 -21.46
N ARG A 189 2.37 -10.59 -21.71
CA ARG A 189 3.33 -11.47 -21.02
C ARG A 189 4.77 -11.05 -21.31
N ASP A 190 5.09 -10.68 -22.56
CA ASP A 190 6.39 -10.12 -22.93
C ASP A 190 6.73 -8.85 -22.12
N THR A 191 5.72 -8.03 -21.83
CA THR A 191 5.91 -6.82 -21.00
C THR A 191 6.16 -7.17 -19.54
N LEU A 192 5.45 -8.16 -19.00
CA LEU A 192 5.67 -8.62 -17.63
C LEU A 192 7.08 -9.23 -17.47
N ASP A 193 7.53 -10.02 -18.43
CA ASP A 193 8.89 -10.58 -18.46
C ASP A 193 9.93 -9.47 -18.50
N TYR A 194 9.78 -8.50 -19.42
CA TYR A 194 10.69 -7.35 -19.51
C TYR A 194 10.87 -6.61 -18.18
N LEU A 195 9.77 -6.32 -17.46
CA LEU A 195 9.81 -5.57 -16.20
C LEU A 195 10.55 -6.34 -15.09
N VAL A 196 10.37 -7.66 -15.05
CA VAL A 196 10.97 -8.54 -14.04
C VAL A 196 12.44 -8.80 -14.38
N ASP A 197 12.76 -9.08 -15.64
CA ASP A 197 14.12 -9.29 -16.12
C ASP A 197 14.97 -8.03 -15.95
N GLU A 198 14.45 -6.85 -16.30
CA GLU A 198 15.16 -5.58 -16.04
C GLU A 198 15.55 -5.44 -14.56
N ARG A 199 14.67 -5.90 -13.66
CA ARG A 199 14.94 -5.86 -12.22
C ARG A 199 15.96 -6.89 -11.79
N PHE A 200 15.81 -8.15 -12.20
CA PHE A 200 16.77 -9.21 -11.86
C PHE A 200 18.14 -8.92 -12.45
N ASP A 201 18.23 -8.48 -13.71
CA ASP A 201 19.49 -8.07 -14.34
C ASP A 201 20.18 -6.96 -13.53
N SER A 202 19.42 -5.98 -13.04
CA SER A 202 19.97 -4.90 -12.20
C SER A 202 20.51 -5.37 -10.84
N ILE A 203 20.05 -6.53 -10.35
CA ILE A 203 20.46 -7.11 -9.07
C ILE A 203 21.60 -8.13 -9.28
N ASN A 204 21.45 -9.00 -10.26
CA ASN A 204 22.30 -10.16 -10.52
C ASN A 204 23.60 -9.78 -11.23
N LYS A 205 23.60 -8.71 -12.03
CA LYS A 205 24.78 -8.31 -12.80
C LYS A 205 25.87 -7.72 -11.89
N GLY A 206 26.94 -8.48 -11.70
CA GLY A 206 28.08 -8.08 -10.88
C GLY A 206 27.72 -7.99 -9.40
N PHE A 207 26.90 -8.91 -8.90
CA PHE A 207 26.47 -8.93 -7.50
C PHE A 207 27.65 -9.09 -6.56
N VAL A 208 28.58 -10.01 -6.87
CA VAL A 208 29.77 -10.25 -6.02
C VAL A 208 30.62 -8.98 -5.97
N GLN A 209 30.91 -8.39 -7.14
CA GLN A 209 31.69 -7.15 -7.22
C GLN A 209 30.98 -5.96 -6.55
N GLY A 210 29.67 -5.82 -6.73
CA GLY A 210 28.87 -4.75 -6.13
C GLY A 210 28.77 -4.84 -4.61
N ASN A 211 28.92 -6.05 -4.05
CA ASN A 211 28.87 -6.30 -2.61
C ASN A 211 30.23 -6.63 -1.99
N LYS A 212 31.33 -6.47 -2.72
CA LYS A 212 32.64 -6.98 -2.33
C LYS A 212 33.09 -6.58 -0.94
N VAL A 213 32.88 -5.32 -0.54
CA VAL A 213 33.26 -4.84 0.81
C VAL A 213 32.65 -5.70 1.92
N ASN A 214 31.38 -6.07 1.77
CA ASN A 214 30.70 -6.87 2.78
C ASN A 214 31.12 -8.34 2.69
N ILE A 215 31.23 -8.87 1.47
CA ILE A 215 31.63 -10.27 1.24
C ILE A 215 33.05 -10.51 1.77
N SER A 216 34.02 -9.63 1.48
CA SER A 216 35.40 -9.75 1.99
C SER A 216 35.44 -9.78 3.52
N LEU A 217 34.76 -8.83 4.18
CA LEU A 217 34.68 -8.82 5.65
C LEU A 217 34.07 -10.10 6.21
N LEU A 218 33.04 -10.64 5.55
CA LEU A 218 32.37 -11.86 6.00
C LEU A 218 33.26 -13.10 5.81
N ILE A 219 33.99 -13.20 4.70
CA ILE A 219 34.94 -14.29 4.46
C ILE A 219 36.05 -14.28 5.53
N ASP A 220 36.59 -13.11 5.85
CA ASP A 220 37.65 -12.98 6.86
C ASP A 220 37.15 -13.35 8.27
N MET A 221 35.90 -13.01 8.58
CA MET A 221 35.28 -13.24 9.88
C MET A 221 34.78 -14.68 10.07
N MET A 222 34.13 -15.25 9.06
CA MET A 222 33.39 -16.51 9.17
C MET A 222 34.26 -17.71 8.81
N LYS A 223 35.37 -17.89 9.54
CA LYS A 223 36.39 -18.92 9.29
C LYS A 223 35.89 -20.38 9.29
N GLY A 224 34.66 -20.63 9.76
CA GLY A 224 34.00 -21.94 9.73
C GLY A 224 33.15 -22.19 8.48
N TYR A 225 33.16 -21.29 7.50
CA TYR A 225 32.41 -21.42 6.25
C TYR A 225 33.34 -21.32 5.04
N GLU A 226 33.02 -22.07 3.99
CA GLU A 226 33.62 -21.90 2.67
C GLU A 226 33.19 -20.57 2.06
N ALA A 227 34.10 -19.90 1.34
CA ALA A 227 33.84 -18.58 0.76
C ALA A 227 32.66 -18.60 -0.24
N ASP A 228 32.57 -19.64 -1.08
CA ASP A 228 31.45 -19.84 -2.01
C ASP A 228 30.10 -19.94 -1.29
N ASP A 229 30.07 -20.64 -0.14
CA ASP A 229 28.87 -20.78 0.68
C ASP A 229 28.48 -19.45 1.33
N ILE A 230 29.44 -18.64 1.79
CA ILE A 230 29.18 -17.27 2.28
C ILE A 230 28.58 -16.43 1.16
N ILE A 231 29.13 -16.50 -0.06
CA ILE A 231 28.64 -15.74 -1.22
C ILE A 231 27.19 -16.13 -1.55
N ARG A 232 26.87 -17.43 -1.60
CA ARG A 232 25.50 -17.92 -1.84
C ARG A 232 24.53 -17.51 -0.73
N LEU A 233 24.91 -17.67 0.54
CA LEU A 233 24.11 -17.24 1.68
C LEU A 233 23.90 -15.73 1.70
N TYR A 234 24.90 -14.95 1.29
CA TYR A 234 24.81 -13.51 1.21
C TYR A 234 23.89 -13.06 0.07
N TYR A 235 23.88 -13.78 -1.06
CA TYR A 235 22.88 -13.58 -2.12
C TYR A 235 21.46 -13.85 -1.60
N ASP A 236 21.24 -14.96 -0.90
CA ASP A 236 19.96 -15.23 -0.23
C ASP A 236 19.59 -14.05 0.69
N PHE A 237 20.44 -13.72 1.66
CA PHE A 237 20.17 -12.68 2.65
C PHE A 237 19.77 -11.32 2.03
N ILE A 238 20.39 -10.96 0.90
CA ILE A 238 20.11 -9.70 0.21
C ILE A 238 18.87 -9.80 -0.71
N VAL A 239 18.74 -10.85 -1.51
CA VAL A 239 17.74 -10.96 -2.57
C VAL A 239 16.51 -11.75 -2.14
N LEU A 240 16.70 -12.99 -1.68
CA LEU A 240 15.62 -13.90 -1.26
C LEU A 240 15.11 -13.61 0.16
N LYS A 241 15.95 -12.98 0.98
CA LYS A 241 15.73 -12.56 2.36
C LYS A 241 15.20 -13.68 3.27
N SER A 242 15.75 -14.89 3.20
CA SER A 242 15.33 -16.02 4.05
C SER A 242 15.36 -15.72 5.55
N GLN A 243 16.20 -14.77 6.00
CA GLN A 243 16.21 -14.28 7.40
C GLN A 243 14.88 -13.68 7.86
N LYS A 244 14.00 -13.26 6.93
CA LYS A 244 12.66 -12.74 7.24
C LYS A 244 11.60 -13.84 7.34
N ASN A 245 11.96 -15.10 7.09
CA ASN A 245 11.06 -16.26 7.14
C ASN A 245 11.46 -17.30 8.21
N LEU A 246 12.28 -16.90 9.20
CA LEU A 246 12.71 -17.79 10.29
C LEU A 246 11.63 -17.99 11.38
N GLY A 247 10.50 -17.28 11.30
CA GLY A 247 9.45 -17.29 12.34
C GLY A 247 9.70 -16.33 13.52
N PHE A 248 10.81 -15.58 13.51
CA PHE A 248 11.15 -14.53 14.46
C PHE A 248 11.96 -13.41 13.80
N SER A 249 12.12 -12.28 14.49
CA SER A 249 12.76 -11.08 13.93
C SER A 249 14.24 -10.99 14.30
N ILE A 250 15.14 -11.27 13.34
CA ILE A 250 16.59 -11.03 13.45
C ILE A 250 16.90 -9.58 13.80
N LYS A 251 16.17 -8.64 13.18
CA LYS A 251 16.29 -7.20 13.46
C LYS A 251 16.05 -6.90 14.94
N LYS A 252 15.03 -7.52 15.55
CA LYS A 252 14.65 -7.30 16.94
C LYS A 252 15.69 -7.88 17.91
N LEU A 253 16.21 -9.07 17.61
CA LEU A 253 17.33 -9.67 18.35
C LEU A 253 18.54 -8.74 18.36
N ARG A 254 18.97 -8.28 17.17
CA ARG A 254 20.07 -7.31 17.08
C ARG A 254 19.76 -6.02 17.85
N GLU A 255 18.56 -5.46 17.72
CA GLU A 255 18.18 -4.24 18.46
C GLU A 255 18.33 -4.42 19.97
N LYS A 256 17.82 -5.53 20.53
CA LYS A 256 17.98 -5.87 21.96
C LYS A 256 19.44 -6.02 22.37
N MET A 257 20.24 -6.75 21.58
CA MET A 257 21.69 -6.87 21.83
C MET A 257 22.38 -5.49 21.90
N LEU A 258 22.00 -4.59 21.00
CA LEU A 258 22.55 -3.23 20.95
C LEU A 258 21.98 -2.29 22.02
N ASP A 259 20.75 -2.51 22.49
CA ASP A 259 20.15 -1.72 23.57
C ASP A 259 20.78 -2.05 24.93
N GLU A 260 20.99 -3.33 25.21
CA GLU A 260 21.45 -3.79 26.52
C GLU A 260 22.98 -3.80 26.65
N TYR A 261 23.70 -4.26 25.61
CA TYR A 261 25.13 -4.52 25.71
C TYR A 261 25.97 -3.70 24.72
N GLY A 262 25.44 -3.48 23.52
CA GLY A 262 26.15 -2.82 22.40
C GLY A 262 25.83 -1.34 22.22
N PHE A 263 25.40 -0.62 23.24
CA PHE A 263 24.87 0.76 23.12
C PHE A 263 25.83 1.74 22.45
N ARG A 264 27.15 1.54 22.62
CA ARG A 264 28.20 2.32 21.94
C ARG A 264 28.11 2.30 20.41
N PHE A 265 27.56 1.24 19.83
CA PHE A 265 27.36 1.12 18.38
C PHE A 265 26.17 1.96 17.87
N LYS A 266 25.36 2.53 18.77
CA LYS A 266 24.28 3.47 18.43
C LYS A 266 24.76 4.92 18.37
N ASP A 267 26.01 5.20 18.69
CA ASP A 267 26.57 6.55 18.64
C ASP A 267 26.52 7.20 17.26
N LYS A 268 26.51 8.53 17.26
CA LYS A 268 26.45 9.37 16.05
C LYS A 268 27.58 9.11 15.08
N GLN A 269 28.76 8.70 15.56
CA GLN A 269 29.91 8.39 14.70
C GLN A 269 29.60 7.31 13.66
N TYR A 270 28.68 6.40 13.97
CA TYR A 270 28.27 5.33 13.06
C TYR A 270 27.09 5.70 12.16
N ASP A 271 26.52 6.92 12.25
CA ASP A 271 25.32 7.31 11.49
C ASP A 271 25.44 7.05 9.97
N SER A 272 26.61 7.33 9.40
CA SER A 272 26.89 7.19 7.96
C SER A 272 27.06 5.73 7.50
N VAL A 273 27.44 4.83 8.41
CA VAL A 273 27.80 3.42 8.13
C VAL A 273 26.85 2.41 8.76
N ARG A 274 25.91 2.86 9.61
CA ARG A 274 25.00 2.01 10.39
C ARG A 274 24.26 0.98 9.56
N SER A 275 23.81 1.35 8.36
CA SER A 275 23.11 0.42 7.46
C SER A 275 24.00 -0.75 7.02
N LYS A 276 25.29 -0.50 6.76
CA LYS A 276 26.26 -1.53 6.41
C LYS A 276 26.60 -2.40 7.63
N MET A 277 26.85 -1.75 8.77
CA MET A 277 27.11 -2.41 10.05
C MET A 277 25.99 -3.39 10.43
N TYR A 278 24.75 -2.91 10.41
CA TYR A 278 23.58 -3.72 10.75
C TYR A 278 23.36 -4.87 9.78
N LYS A 279 23.68 -4.72 8.49
CA LYS A 279 23.60 -5.84 7.54
C LYS A 279 24.59 -6.95 7.88
N LEU A 280 25.81 -6.62 8.28
CA LEU A 280 26.82 -7.62 8.68
C LEU A 280 26.41 -8.32 9.96
N MET A 281 25.98 -7.56 10.98
CA MET A 281 25.46 -8.12 12.24
C MET A 281 24.25 -9.04 11.99
N ASP A 282 23.27 -8.58 11.22
CA ASP A 282 22.07 -9.38 10.90
C ASP A 282 22.43 -10.62 10.07
N PHE A 283 23.48 -10.58 9.24
CA PHE A 283 23.92 -11.72 8.45
C PHE A 283 24.52 -12.83 9.32
N LEU A 284 25.34 -12.49 10.32
CA LEU A 284 25.88 -13.47 11.27
C LEU A 284 24.76 -14.17 12.04
N LEU A 285 23.78 -13.40 12.53
CA LEU A 285 22.61 -13.93 13.21
C LEU A 285 21.77 -14.82 12.28
N PHE A 286 21.61 -14.43 11.02
CA PHE A 286 20.93 -15.24 10.02
C PHE A 286 21.63 -16.58 9.81
N CYS A 287 22.94 -16.60 9.53
CA CYS A 287 23.70 -17.82 9.32
C CYS A 287 23.66 -18.75 10.55
N ASN A 288 23.67 -18.17 11.76
CA ASN A 288 23.51 -18.94 12.99
C ASN A 288 22.24 -19.79 12.96
N TYR A 289 21.08 -19.18 12.75
CA TYR A 289 19.80 -19.87 12.83
C TYR A 289 19.40 -20.62 11.56
N TYR A 290 19.97 -20.24 10.42
CA TYR A 290 19.63 -20.84 9.13
C TYR A 290 20.52 -22.05 8.78
N ARG A 291 21.76 -22.10 9.29
CA ARG A 291 22.70 -23.19 9.01
C ARG A 291 23.21 -23.88 10.29
N ASN A 292 23.73 -23.13 11.24
CA ASN A 292 24.52 -23.72 12.34
C ASN A 292 23.67 -24.30 13.47
N ASP A 293 22.58 -23.63 13.83
CA ASP A 293 21.75 -23.94 14.99
C ASP A 293 20.27 -23.72 14.66
N VAL A 294 19.79 -24.53 13.71
CA VAL A 294 18.39 -24.54 13.28
C VAL A 294 17.48 -24.93 14.45
N VAL A 295 17.94 -25.84 15.32
CA VAL A 295 17.20 -26.31 16.50
C VAL A 295 16.95 -25.18 17.50
N ALA A 296 17.93 -24.31 17.76
CA ALA A 296 17.70 -23.12 18.58
C ALA A 296 16.67 -22.17 17.95
N GLY A 297 16.67 -22.04 16.61
CA GLY A 297 15.67 -21.28 15.88
C GLY A 297 14.25 -21.83 16.09
N GLU A 298 14.07 -23.14 15.95
CA GLU A 298 12.78 -23.80 16.20
C GLU A 298 12.32 -23.67 17.67
N ALA A 299 13.26 -23.79 18.61
CA ALA A 299 12.98 -23.61 20.03
C ALA A 299 12.55 -22.17 20.35
N LEU A 300 13.18 -21.17 19.73
CA LEU A 300 12.81 -19.76 19.87
C LEU A 300 11.40 -19.50 19.31
N VAL A 301 11.07 -20.02 18.13
CA VAL A 301 9.71 -19.94 17.56
C VAL A 301 8.69 -20.57 18.51
N ARG A 302 9.02 -21.72 19.10
CA ARG A 302 8.13 -22.40 20.05
C ARG A 302 7.87 -21.56 21.29
N LYS A 303 8.90 -20.95 21.88
CA LYS A 303 8.75 -20.03 23.03
C LYS A 303 7.87 -18.83 22.67
N LEU A 304 8.10 -18.20 21.52
CA LEU A 304 7.30 -17.07 21.03
C LEU A 304 5.85 -17.43 20.72
N ARG A 305 5.56 -18.70 20.36
CA ARG A 305 4.18 -19.19 20.19
C ARG A 305 3.50 -19.51 21.52
N PHE A 306 4.27 -19.85 22.55
CA PHE A 306 3.76 -20.15 23.89
C PHE A 306 3.57 -18.91 24.77
N SER A 307 4.19 -17.77 24.42
CA SER A 307 3.96 -16.51 25.11
C SER A 307 2.51 -16.06 24.98
N MET A 308 1.91 -15.65 26.10
CA MET A 308 0.53 -15.20 26.19
C MET A 308 0.43 -13.67 26.15
N THR A 309 1.53 -12.95 26.41
CA THR A 309 1.57 -11.48 26.43
C THR A 309 2.71 -10.93 25.56
N ASP A 310 2.62 -9.65 25.19
CA ASP A 310 3.69 -8.99 24.44
C ASP A 310 4.93 -8.72 25.31
N ASP A 311 4.76 -8.49 26.62
CA ASP A 311 5.89 -8.35 27.56
C ASP A 311 6.69 -9.66 27.68
N GLU A 312 6.01 -10.81 27.72
CA GLU A 312 6.69 -12.12 27.66
C GLU A 312 7.48 -12.30 26.36
N LYS A 313 6.93 -11.87 25.22
CA LYS A 313 7.69 -11.89 23.95
C LYS A 313 8.92 -11.00 24.04
N GLU A 314 8.78 -9.78 24.57
CA GLU A 314 9.93 -8.89 24.76
C GLU A 314 11.01 -9.53 25.64
N GLY A 315 10.62 -10.19 26.74
CA GLY A 315 11.52 -10.96 27.60
C GLY A 315 12.22 -12.10 26.86
N ILE A 316 11.49 -12.90 26.07
CA ILE A 316 12.08 -13.97 25.25
C ILE A 316 13.13 -13.43 24.27
N TYR A 317 12.86 -12.27 23.65
CA TYR A 317 13.85 -11.64 22.77
C TYR A 317 15.08 -11.12 23.53
N ALA A 318 14.91 -10.64 24.77
CA ALA A 318 16.02 -10.18 25.62
C ALA A 318 16.90 -11.36 26.09
N ASP A 319 16.29 -12.42 26.61
CA ASP A 319 16.99 -13.64 27.05
C ASP A 319 17.81 -14.26 25.90
N GLU A 320 17.25 -14.26 24.68
CA GLU A 320 17.96 -14.79 23.52
C GLU A 320 19.06 -13.82 23.04
N ALA A 321 18.84 -12.51 23.14
CA ALA A 321 19.85 -11.51 22.85
C ALA A 321 21.07 -11.61 23.80
N GLU A 322 20.87 -11.91 25.08
CA GLU A 322 21.95 -12.14 26.06
C GLU A 322 22.87 -13.28 25.61
N LYS A 323 22.29 -14.44 25.25
CA LYS A 323 23.07 -15.60 24.76
C LYS A 323 23.81 -15.26 23.47
N LEU A 324 23.14 -14.59 22.54
CA LEU A 324 23.75 -14.18 21.28
C LEU A 324 24.87 -13.17 21.49
N TRP A 325 24.77 -12.29 22.48
CA TRP A 325 25.84 -11.37 22.82
C TRP A 325 27.08 -12.12 23.32
N GLY A 326 26.90 -13.10 24.21
CA GLY A 326 28.00 -13.97 24.65
C GLY A 326 28.72 -14.67 23.49
N LYS A 327 27.99 -15.02 22.42
CA LYS A 327 28.54 -15.68 21.22
C LYS A 327 29.19 -14.72 20.22
N PHE A 328 28.53 -13.60 19.91
CA PHE A 328 28.87 -12.72 18.78
C PHE A 328 29.53 -11.40 19.18
N ARG A 329 29.80 -11.16 20.48
CA ARG A 329 30.41 -9.90 20.95
C ARG A 329 31.67 -9.54 20.16
N ASN A 330 32.64 -10.44 20.10
CA ASN A 330 33.92 -10.16 19.42
C ASN A 330 33.73 -9.92 17.92
N ASP A 331 32.80 -10.63 17.28
CA ASP A 331 32.48 -10.43 15.87
C ASP A 331 31.83 -9.06 15.63
N PHE A 332 30.95 -8.62 16.53
CA PHE A 332 30.29 -7.31 16.44
C PHE A 332 31.29 -6.17 16.69
N GLU A 333 32.22 -6.36 17.62
CA GLU A 333 33.34 -5.45 17.85
C GLU A 333 34.23 -5.35 16.61
N ASN A 334 34.61 -6.49 16.02
CA ASN A 334 35.40 -6.52 14.79
C ASN A 334 34.69 -5.83 13.62
N ILE A 335 33.37 -6.04 13.46
CA ILE A 335 32.58 -5.31 12.46
C ILE A 335 32.71 -3.81 12.71
N ALA A 336 32.46 -3.35 13.94
CA ALA A 336 32.46 -1.93 14.28
C ALA A 336 33.82 -1.25 14.02
N ASP A 337 34.93 -1.96 14.28
CA ASP A 337 36.28 -1.46 14.00
C ASP A 337 36.52 -1.22 12.50
N HIS A 338 35.92 -2.04 11.64
CA HIS A 338 35.98 -1.92 10.17
C HIS A 338 34.93 -0.95 9.59
N MET A 339 33.98 -0.45 10.39
CA MET A 339 32.92 0.47 9.92
C MET A 339 33.41 1.93 9.90
N ASN A 340 34.43 2.21 9.11
CA ASN A 340 34.93 3.57 8.86
C ASN A 340 35.14 3.82 7.36
N GLY A 341 35.22 5.10 6.98
CA GLY A 341 35.28 5.51 5.57
C GLY A 341 36.54 5.04 4.85
N ASP A 342 37.66 4.91 5.55
CA ASP A 342 38.95 4.55 4.96
C ASP A 342 38.99 3.05 4.63
N VAL A 343 38.63 2.19 5.59
CA VAL A 343 38.55 0.73 5.39
C VAL A 343 37.52 0.38 4.31
N ILE A 344 36.33 1.00 4.32
CA ILE A 344 35.31 0.76 3.29
C ILE A 344 35.83 1.14 1.90
N LYS A 345 36.63 2.22 1.81
CA LYS A 345 37.21 2.69 0.55
C LYS A 345 38.35 1.79 0.08
N GLU A 346 39.16 1.27 1.00
CA GLU A 346 40.23 0.32 0.72
C GLU A 346 39.67 -1.00 0.16
N LEU A 347 38.75 -1.64 0.89
CA LEU A 347 38.03 -2.83 0.43
C LEU A 347 37.24 -2.57 -0.86
N GLY A 348 36.74 -1.33 -1.03
CA GLY A 348 36.09 -0.89 -2.26
C GLY A 348 37.01 -0.82 -3.47
N LYS A 349 38.33 -0.80 -3.29
CA LYS A 349 39.34 -0.81 -4.35
C LYS A 349 40.03 -2.15 -4.52
N ALA A 350 40.08 -2.97 -3.48
CA ALA A 350 40.66 -4.32 -3.53
C ALA A 350 40.07 -5.16 -4.66
N ASP A 351 40.89 -6.02 -5.25
CA ASP A 351 40.46 -7.00 -6.23
C ASP A 351 39.64 -8.10 -5.54
N MET A 352 38.59 -8.56 -6.22
CA MET A 352 37.70 -9.62 -5.74
C MET A 352 37.73 -10.74 -6.77
N ASP A 353 38.58 -11.75 -6.54
CA ASP A 353 38.82 -12.85 -7.49
C ASP A 353 37.87 -14.02 -7.24
N PHE A 354 36.57 -13.75 -7.32
CA PHE A 354 35.51 -14.76 -7.26
C PHE A 354 34.67 -14.71 -8.53
N ASP A 355 34.42 -15.88 -9.15
CA ASP A 355 33.60 -15.96 -10.35
C ASP A 355 32.12 -15.70 -10.01
N GLU A 356 31.49 -14.79 -10.76
CA GLU A 356 30.06 -14.48 -10.64
C GLU A 356 29.16 -15.70 -10.93
N LYS A 357 29.70 -16.72 -11.61
CA LYS A 357 29.03 -18.01 -11.88
C LYS A 357 28.77 -18.85 -10.64
N ILE A 358 29.44 -18.59 -9.52
CA ILE A 358 29.18 -19.27 -8.22
C ILE A 358 27.69 -19.16 -7.82
N LEU A 359 27.03 -18.09 -8.29
CA LEU A 359 25.63 -17.78 -8.01
C LEU A 359 24.63 -18.26 -9.07
N ASP A 360 25.05 -18.93 -10.15
CA ASP A 360 24.14 -19.27 -11.25
C ASP A 360 23.01 -20.24 -10.84
N SER A 361 23.23 -21.09 -9.83
CA SER A 361 22.18 -21.93 -9.24
C SER A 361 21.20 -21.16 -8.35
N GLU A 362 21.62 -20.01 -7.81
CA GLU A 362 20.86 -19.22 -6.83
C GLU A 362 20.07 -18.08 -7.48
N LYS A 363 20.60 -17.55 -8.59
CA LYS A 363 19.99 -16.43 -9.32
C LYS A 363 18.57 -16.79 -9.76
N LYS A 364 17.65 -15.87 -9.48
CA LYS A 364 16.27 -15.92 -9.99
C LYS A 364 16.14 -15.07 -11.24
N ASN A 365 15.34 -15.55 -12.19
CA ASN A 365 15.05 -14.91 -13.46
C ASN A 365 13.52 -14.80 -13.66
N ALA A 366 13.05 -14.03 -14.66
CA ALA A 366 11.61 -13.99 -14.93
C ALA A 366 11.04 -15.36 -15.31
N SER A 367 11.81 -16.22 -15.98
CA SER A 367 11.38 -17.58 -16.35
C SER A 367 10.95 -18.44 -15.16
N ASP A 368 11.46 -18.15 -13.96
CA ASP A 368 11.17 -18.93 -12.76
C ASP A 368 9.82 -18.59 -12.14
N LEU A 369 9.23 -17.44 -12.51
CA LEU A 369 8.00 -16.92 -11.91
C LEU A 369 6.76 -17.19 -12.78
N LEU A 370 5.63 -17.46 -12.13
CA LEU A 370 4.32 -17.48 -12.78
C LEU A 370 3.91 -16.07 -13.22
N TYR A 371 3.12 -15.95 -14.30
CA TYR A 371 2.65 -14.66 -14.79
C TYR A 371 1.79 -13.91 -13.78
N PHE A 372 1.04 -14.61 -12.93
CA PHE A 372 0.35 -13.99 -11.80
C PHE A 372 1.34 -13.25 -10.88
N SER A 373 2.45 -13.88 -10.49
CA SER A 373 3.49 -13.26 -9.65
C SER A 373 4.13 -12.05 -10.34
N LYS A 374 4.40 -12.14 -11.65
CA LYS A 374 4.92 -11.01 -12.45
C LYS A 374 3.92 -9.86 -12.56
N MET A 375 2.62 -10.17 -12.69
CA MET A 375 1.54 -9.19 -12.68
C MET A 375 1.48 -8.45 -11.34
N ILE A 376 1.60 -9.17 -10.21
CA ILE A 376 1.66 -8.53 -8.89
C ILE A 376 2.93 -7.66 -8.77
N TYR A 377 4.09 -8.11 -9.28
CA TYR A 377 5.29 -7.28 -9.33
C TYR A 377 5.05 -5.99 -10.13
N MET A 378 4.38 -6.07 -11.28
CA MET A 378 4.03 -4.91 -12.11
C MET A 378 3.20 -3.90 -11.31
N LEU A 379 2.20 -4.34 -10.53
CA LEU A 379 1.40 -3.44 -9.70
C LEU A 379 2.25 -2.62 -8.72
N THR A 380 3.36 -3.17 -8.22
CA THR A 380 4.24 -2.47 -7.28
C THR A 380 4.90 -1.21 -7.85
N TYR A 381 4.94 -1.03 -9.18
CA TYR A 381 5.41 0.23 -9.78
C TYR A 381 4.56 1.43 -9.34
N PHE A 382 3.28 1.20 -9.09
CA PHE A 382 2.34 2.25 -8.73
C PHE A 382 2.21 2.46 -7.22
N LEU A 383 2.91 1.68 -6.39
CA LEU A 383 2.74 1.64 -4.94
C LEU A 383 3.96 2.21 -4.20
N ASP A 384 3.75 2.80 -3.02
CA ASP A 384 4.84 3.15 -2.11
C ASP A 384 5.28 1.94 -1.26
N GLY A 385 6.44 2.04 -0.60
CA GLY A 385 7.00 0.92 0.18
C GLY A 385 6.08 0.37 1.27
N LYS A 386 5.21 1.18 1.89
CA LYS A 386 4.22 0.70 2.86
C LYS A 386 3.06 -0.02 2.18
N GLU A 387 2.55 0.52 1.07
CA GLU A 387 1.53 -0.11 0.23
C GLU A 387 2.01 -1.46 -0.33
N ILE A 388 3.25 -1.54 -0.84
CA ILE A 388 3.87 -2.78 -1.31
C ILE A 388 3.89 -3.84 -0.20
N ASN A 389 4.34 -3.44 1.01
CA ASN A 389 4.41 -4.38 2.13
C ASN A 389 3.03 -4.88 2.55
N ASP A 390 2.03 -4.00 2.66
CA ASP A 390 0.69 -4.39 3.08
C ASP A 390 -0.01 -5.29 2.05
N LEU A 391 0.07 -4.95 0.75
CA LEU A 391 -0.42 -5.82 -0.33
C LEU A 391 0.25 -7.19 -0.28
N LEU A 392 1.58 -7.24 -0.34
CA LEU A 392 2.28 -8.50 -0.52
C LEU A 392 2.28 -9.36 0.73
N THR A 393 2.37 -8.79 1.94
CA THR A 393 2.24 -9.59 3.17
C THR A 393 0.85 -10.19 3.30
N THR A 394 -0.20 -9.45 2.92
CA THR A 394 -1.56 -9.98 2.88
C THR A 394 -1.65 -11.11 1.87
N LEU A 395 -1.24 -10.91 0.62
CA LEU A 395 -1.29 -11.96 -0.41
C LEU A 395 -0.51 -13.21 -0.01
N ILE A 396 0.74 -13.06 0.45
CA ILE A 396 1.58 -14.17 0.92
C ILE A 396 0.84 -14.97 2.01
N SER A 397 0.29 -14.28 3.03
CA SER A 397 -0.44 -14.95 4.11
C SER A 397 -1.69 -15.69 3.61
N LYS A 398 -2.43 -15.13 2.63
CA LYS A 398 -3.64 -15.79 2.11
C LYS A 398 -3.32 -17.00 1.25
N PHE A 399 -2.32 -16.93 0.38
CA PHE A 399 -1.86 -18.10 -0.39
C PHE A 399 -1.26 -19.18 0.53
N ASP A 400 -0.54 -18.79 1.59
CA ASP A 400 -0.01 -19.71 2.60
C ASP A 400 -1.14 -20.45 3.35
N ASN A 401 -2.22 -19.75 3.72
CA ASN A 401 -3.39 -20.41 4.30
C ASN A 401 -4.09 -21.35 3.30
N ILE A 402 -4.28 -20.90 2.05
CA ILE A 402 -4.97 -21.69 1.02
C ILE A 402 -4.22 -23.00 0.75
N LYS A 403 -2.88 -22.98 0.64
CA LYS A 403 -2.11 -24.21 0.46
C LYS A 403 -2.23 -25.17 1.66
N GLU A 404 -2.28 -24.66 2.89
CA GLU A 404 -2.41 -25.51 4.07
C GLU A 404 -3.79 -26.16 4.13
N PHE A 405 -4.86 -25.41 3.80
CA PHE A 405 -6.20 -26.00 3.69
C PHE A 405 -6.27 -27.07 2.60
N LEU A 406 -5.72 -26.81 1.39
CA LEU A 406 -5.67 -27.83 0.33
C LEU A 406 -4.88 -29.07 0.78
N LYS A 407 -3.77 -28.89 1.48
CA LYS A 407 -2.97 -29.99 2.02
C LYS A 407 -3.75 -30.81 3.06
N ILE A 408 -4.50 -30.15 3.94
CA ILE A 408 -5.36 -30.81 4.93
C ILE A 408 -6.46 -31.62 4.24
N MET A 409 -7.19 -31.00 3.30
CA MET A 409 -8.28 -31.68 2.59
C MET A 409 -7.81 -32.89 1.78
N LYS A 410 -6.63 -32.81 1.16
CA LYS A 410 -5.98 -33.89 0.41
C LYS A 410 -5.24 -34.91 1.28
N SER A 411 -5.22 -34.73 2.61
CA SER A 411 -4.53 -35.67 3.51
C SER A 411 -5.33 -36.95 3.65
N SER A 412 -4.66 -38.10 3.78
CA SER A 412 -5.32 -39.41 3.93
C SER A 412 -6.22 -39.53 5.16
N ALA A 413 -6.08 -38.64 6.14
CA ALA A 413 -6.90 -38.61 7.35
C ALA A 413 -8.24 -37.86 7.15
N VAL A 414 -8.30 -36.92 6.20
CA VAL A 414 -9.49 -36.09 5.93
C VAL A 414 -10.15 -36.51 4.61
N ASP A 415 -9.35 -36.64 3.55
CA ASP A 415 -9.70 -37.14 2.22
C ASP A 415 -11.05 -36.64 1.69
N VAL A 416 -11.22 -35.31 1.67
CA VAL A 416 -12.40 -34.65 1.11
C VAL A 416 -12.09 -34.08 -0.28
N GLU A 417 -13.02 -34.25 -1.20
CA GLU A 417 -12.90 -33.72 -2.55
C GLU A 417 -12.80 -32.19 -2.52
N CYS A 418 -11.76 -31.65 -3.13
CA CYS A 418 -11.48 -30.21 -3.13
C CYS A 418 -11.05 -29.72 -4.52
N GLU A 419 -11.66 -30.25 -5.58
CA GLU A 419 -11.38 -29.84 -6.96
C GLU A 419 -11.96 -28.45 -7.24
N LEU A 420 -11.08 -27.50 -7.55
CA LEU A 420 -11.45 -26.12 -7.87
C LEU A 420 -11.99 -26.01 -9.31
N THR A 421 -13.02 -25.20 -9.50
CA THR A 421 -13.57 -24.91 -10.83
C THR A 421 -12.57 -24.16 -11.72
N ALA A 422 -12.81 -24.12 -13.04
CA ALA A 422 -11.84 -23.64 -14.03
C ALA A 422 -11.27 -22.23 -13.74
N GLY A 423 -12.11 -21.30 -13.27
CA GLY A 423 -11.69 -19.93 -12.93
C GLY A 423 -10.77 -19.81 -11.72
N TYR A 424 -10.63 -20.87 -10.92
CA TYR A 424 -9.88 -20.87 -9.64
C TYR A 424 -8.70 -21.85 -9.63
N LYS A 425 -8.36 -22.48 -10.77
CA LYS A 425 -7.27 -23.48 -10.85
C LYS A 425 -5.90 -22.97 -10.39
N LEU A 426 -5.64 -21.66 -10.50
CA LEU A 426 -4.42 -21.01 -10.01
C LEU A 426 -4.11 -21.37 -8.55
N PHE A 427 -5.14 -21.54 -7.71
CA PHE A 427 -4.95 -21.81 -6.29
C PHE A 427 -4.38 -23.21 -5.99
N ASN A 428 -4.36 -24.13 -6.95
CA ASN A 428 -3.61 -25.38 -6.80
C ASN A 428 -2.09 -25.13 -6.67
N ASP A 429 -1.58 -24.04 -7.26
CA ASP A 429 -0.17 -23.63 -7.18
C ASP A 429 0.13 -22.69 -6.00
N SER A 430 -0.75 -22.61 -4.99
CA SER A 430 -0.62 -21.67 -3.87
C SER A 430 0.73 -21.76 -3.14
N GLN A 431 1.33 -22.96 -3.03
CA GLN A 431 2.68 -23.12 -2.45
C GLN A 431 3.76 -22.43 -3.27
N ARG A 432 3.71 -22.55 -4.60
CA ARG A 432 4.65 -21.89 -5.51
C ARG A 432 4.44 -20.37 -5.47
N ILE A 433 3.19 -19.92 -5.57
CA ILE A 433 2.83 -18.49 -5.54
C ILE A 433 3.28 -17.84 -4.23
N THR A 434 3.12 -18.50 -3.08
CA THR A 434 3.59 -18.00 -1.78
C THR A 434 5.09 -17.69 -1.80
N ASN A 435 5.89 -18.62 -2.32
CA ASN A 435 7.34 -18.47 -2.41
C ASN A 435 7.73 -17.36 -3.40
N GLU A 436 7.09 -17.33 -4.57
CA GLU A 436 7.34 -16.30 -5.59
C GLU A 436 6.95 -14.90 -5.12
N LEU A 437 5.82 -14.73 -4.44
CA LEU A 437 5.39 -13.43 -3.91
C LEU A 437 6.32 -12.91 -2.81
N PHE A 438 6.98 -13.81 -2.07
CA PHE A 438 8.04 -13.41 -1.14
C PHE A 438 9.23 -12.80 -1.87
N ILE A 439 9.65 -13.40 -2.99
CA ILE A 439 10.70 -12.86 -3.87
C ILE A 439 10.26 -11.51 -4.44
N VAL A 440 9.04 -11.43 -5.00
CA VAL A 440 8.43 -10.19 -5.53
C VAL A 440 8.49 -9.07 -4.47
N LYS A 441 8.10 -9.37 -3.24
CA LYS A 441 8.16 -8.41 -2.12
C LYS A 441 9.55 -7.89 -1.87
N ASN A 442 10.55 -8.76 -1.94
CA ASN A 442 11.92 -8.38 -1.67
C ASN A 442 12.51 -7.53 -2.78
N ILE A 443 12.30 -7.89 -4.05
CA ILE A 443 12.83 -7.13 -5.20
C ILE A 443 12.08 -5.81 -5.41
N ALA A 444 10.77 -5.77 -5.16
CA ALA A 444 9.95 -4.55 -5.29
C ALA A 444 10.26 -3.53 -4.18
N SER A 445 10.63 -4.00 -2.99
CA SER A 445 11.02 -3.12 -1.86
C SER A 445 12.40 -2.48 -2.04
N MET A 446 13.20 -2.94 -3.01
CA MET A 446 14.51 -2.36 -3.27
C MET A 446 14.37 -0.99 -3.95
N ARG A 447 15.29 -0.07 -3.62
CA ARG A 447 15.28 1.27 -4.21
C ARG A 447 15.48 1.16 -5.73
N LYS A 448 14.49 1.61 -6.50
CA LYS A 448 14.63 1.80 -7.95
C LYS A 448 15.62 2.93 -8.24
N PRO A 449 16.32 2.91 -9.40
CA PRO A 449 17.15 4.02 -9.81
C PRO A 449 16.39 5.35 -9.72
N ALA A 450 17.06 6.41 -9.28
CA ALA A 450 16.45 7.74 -9.25
C ALA A 450 16.06 8.14 -10.67
N ALA A 451 14.78 8.46 -10.88
CA ALA A 451 14.30 8.95 -12.17
C ALA A 451 15.04 10.23 -12.56
N SER A 452 15.34 10.41 -13.85
CA SER A 452 15.83 11.72 -14.31
C SER A 452 14.74 12.77 -14.08
N ALA A 453 14.97 13.66 -13.11
CA ALA A 453 14.04 14.75 -12.82
C ALA A 453 13.72 15.57 -14.08
N LYS A 454 12.43 15.66 -14.41
CA LYS A 454 11.92 16.46 -15.54
C LYS A 454 11.42 17.81 -15.04
N LEU A 455 11.20 18.77 -15.95
CA LEU A 455 10.70 20.11 -15.61
C LEU A 455 9.41 20.06 -14.78
N THR A 456 8.46 19.20 -15.13
CA THR A 456 7.21 19.00 -14.37
C THR A 456 7.48 18.63 -12.92
N MET A 457 8.49 17.81 -12.65
CA MET A 457 8.83 17.38 -11.28
C MET A 457 9.44 18.53 -10.46
N PHE A 458 10.24 19.38 -11.10
CA PHE A 458 10.72 20.60 -10.45
C PHE A 458 9.58 21.59 -10.19
N ARG A 459 8.63 21.72 -11.13
CA ARG A 459 7.43 22.52 -10.92
C ARG A 459 6.63 22.03 -9.72
N ASP A 460 6.31 20.74 -9.67
CA ASP A 460 5.61 20.12 -8.55
C ASP A 460 6.35 20.36 -7.21
N ALA A 461 7.68 20.22 -7.20
CA ALA A 461 8.53 20.43 -6.02
C ALA A 461 8.60 21.90 -5.55
N LEU A 462 8.67 22.86 -6.47
CA LEU A 462 8.66 24.28 -6.13
C LEU A 462 7.26 24.73 -5.67
N THR A 463 6.20 24.25 -6.34
CA THR A 463 4.81 24.54 -5.95
C THR A 463 4.49 24.03 -4.56
N ILE A 464 4.89 22.80 -4.20
CA ILE A 464 4.60 22.27 -2.85
C ILE A 464 5.37 23.04 -1.76
N LEU A 465 6.54 23.59 -2.07
CA LEU A 465 7.30 24.43 -1.12
C LEU A 465 6.74 25.85 -1.00
N GLY A 466 5.80 26.26 -1.86
CA GLY A 466 5.25 27.61 -1.88
C GLY A 466 6.05 28.52 -2.81
N ILE A 467 5.64 28.55 -4.07
CA ILE A 467 6.10 29.51 -5.08
C ILE A 467 4.88 30.14 -5.74
N ASP A 468 5.05 31.30 -6.40
CA ASP A 468 3.97 31.95 -7.14
C ASP A 468 3.31 30.99 -8.16
N ASP A 469 1.99 30.86 -8.07
CA ASP A 469 1.16 30.02 -8.95
C ASP A 469 1.31 30.37 -10.45
N LYS A 470 1.71 31.61 -10.74
CA LYS A 470 1.90 32.13 -12.11
C LYS A 470 3.32 31.91 -12.67
N ILE A 471 4.22 31.26 -11.93
CA ILE A 471 5.60 31.06 -12.42
C ILE A 471 5.63 30.28 -13.74
N THR A 472 6.40 30.78 -14.71
CA THR A 472 6.53 30.14 -16.02
C THR A 472 7.56 28.99 -16.00
N ASP A 473 7.40 28.06 -16.92
CA ASP A 473 8.31 26.93 -17.12
C ASP A 473 9.75 27.37 -17.45
N ASP A 474 9.89 28.47 -18.21
CA ASP A 474 11.20 29.06 -18.51
C ASP A 474 11.82 29.69 -17.27
N ARG A 475 11.02 30.33 -16.41
CA ARG A 475 11.54 30.90 -15.16
C ARG A 475 12.04 29.82 -14.19
N ILE A 476 11.33 28.69 -14.07
CA ILE A 476 11.81 27.53 -13.30
C ILE A 476 13.14 27.02 -13.89
N SER A 477 13.21 26.92 -15.22
CA SER A 477 14.40 26.45 -15.93
C SER A 477 15.61 27.38 -15.70
N GLU A 478 15.39 28.68 -15.61
CA GLU A 478 16.40 29.70 -15.32
C GLU A 478 16.90 29.59 -13.87
N ILE A 479 15.98 29.60 -12.89
CA ILE A 479 16.32 29.51 -11.45
C ILE A 479 17.15 28.26 -11.14
N LEU A 480 16.79 27.13 -11.74
CA LEU A 480 17.44 25.84 -11.49
C LEU A 480 18.54 25.51 -12.50
N LYS A 481 18.79 26.39 -13.47
CA LYS A 481 19.81 26.22 -14.51
C LYS A 481 19.66 24.87 -15.23
N LEU A 482 18.44 24.50 -15.63
CA LEU A 482 18.13 23.18 -16.20
C LEU A 482 18.70 23.00 -17.61
N LYS A 483 18.83 24.09 -18.37
CA LYS A 483 19.34 24.10 -19.75
C LYS A 483 20.83 24.49 -19.84
N GLU A 484 21.41 25.05 -18.77
CA GLU A 484 22.81 25.48 -18.74
C GLU A 484 23.76 24.28 -18.53
N LYS A 485 24.97 24.38 -19.06
CA LYS A 485 26.06 23.43 -18.82
C LYS A 485 27.19 24.13 -18.07
N GLY A 486 27.71 23.51 -17.01
CA GLY A 486 28.85 24.03 -16.27
C GLY A 486 29.16 23.20 -15.02
N LYS A 487 30.41 23.26 -14.55
CA LYS A 487 30.83 22.56 -13.34
C LYS A 487 30.39 23.36 -12.10
N GLY A 488 29.71 22.70 -11.16
CA GLY A 488 29.34 23.29 -9.86
C GLY A 488 28.14 24.25 -9.87
N ILE A 489 27.53 24.56 -11.03
CA ILE A 489 26.44 25.55 -11.14
C ILE A 489 25.06 24.99 -10.74
N HIS A 490 24.91 23.67 -10.58
CA HIS A 490 23.64 22.99 -10.35
C HIS A 490 23.36 22.68 -8.86
N GLY A 491 23.92 23.47 -7.94
CA GLY A 491 23.80 23.22 -6.50
C GLY A 491 22.34 23.15 -6.04
N LEU A 492 21.55 24.18 -6.33
CA LEU A 492 20.14 24.27 -5.94
C LEU A 492 19.30 23.17 -6.60
N ARG A 493 19.51 22.91 -7.91
CA ARG A 493 18.87 21.81 -8.65
C ARG A 493 19.06 20.48 -7.91
N ASN A 494 20.31 20.14 -7.58
CA ASN A 494 20.63 18.89 -6.90
C ASN A 494 20.07 18.86 -5.47
N PHE A 495 20.02 19.99 -4.77
CA PHE A 495 19.42 20.08 -3.44
C PHE A 495 17.91 19.77 -3.49
N ILE A 496 17.17 20.35 -4.43
CA ILE A 496 15.73 20.08 -4.62
C ILE A 496 15.49 18.63 -5.06
N THR A 497 16.31 18.11 -5.98
CA THR A 497 16.22 16.71 -6.40
C THR A 497 16.36 15.77 -5.21
N ASN A 498 17.41 15.93 -4.41
CA ASN A 498 17.74 14.98 -3.33
C ASN A 498 16.77 15.05 -2.13
N ASN A 499 16.24 16.24 -1.82
CA ASN A 499 15.47 16.45 -0.60
C ASN A 499 13.95 16.56 -0.83
N VAL A 500 13.51 16.79 -2.07
CA VAL A 500 12.09 16.87 -2.44
C VAL A 500 11.73 15.79 -3.45
N ILE A 501 12.29 15.81 -4.66
CA ILE A 501 11.84 14.93 -5.76
C ILE A 501 12.08 13.45 -5.45
N GLU A 502 13.24 13.11 -4.88
CA GLU A 502 13.59 11.74 -4.50
C GLU A 502 12.93 11.29 -3.19
N SER A 503 12.22 12.18 -2.49
CA SER A 503 11.49 11.83 -1.27
C SER A 503 10.26 11.00 -1.63
N SER A 504 10.19 9.77 -1.13
CA SER A 504 9.01 8.92 -1.29
C SER A 504 7.72 9.55 -0.72
N ARG A 505 7.86 10.40 0.31
CA ARG A 505 6.75 11.18 0.88
C ARG A 505 6.21 12.21 -0.11
N PHE A 506 7.10 12.93 -0.80
CA PHE A 506 6.72 13.87 -1.86
C PHE A 506 6.06 13.14 -3.02
N VAL A 507 6.65 12.02 -3.48
CA VAL A 507 6.05 11.21 -4.55
C VAL A 507 4.64 10.75 -4.17
N TYR A 508 4.42 10.31 -2.92
CA TYR A 508 3.09 9.94 -2.43
C TYR A 508 2.10 11.13 -2.46
N LEU A 509 2.54 12.32 -2.06
CA LEU A 509 1.73 13.53 -2.11
C LEU A 509 1.35 13.92 -3.55
N ILE A 510 2.25 13.81 -4.50
CA ILE A 510 1.94 14.08 -5.92
C ILE A 510 1.08 12.97 -6.54
N LYS A 511 1.24 11.71 -6.11
CA LYS A 511 0.39 10.61 -6.53
C LYS A 511 -1.07 10.85 -6.16
N TYR A 512 -1.33 11.19 -4.89
CA TYR A 512 -2.67 11.19 -4.35
C TYR A 512 -3.31 12.57 -4.17
N ALA A 513 -2.51 13.63 -4.22
CA ALA A 513 -2.98 14.99 -4.02
C ALA A 513 -2.37 15.94 -5.06
N ASN A 514 -2.68 17.22 -4.89
CA ASN A 514 -2.16 18.30 -5.73
C ASN A 514 -1.19 19.17 -4.92
N ALA A 515 -0.01 19.45 -5.48
CA ALA A 515 1.06 20.20 -4.80
C ALA A 515 0.59 21.54 -4.23
N GLN A 516 -0.17 22.32 -5.02
CA GLN A 516 -0.68 23.63 -4.64
C GLN A 516 -1.73 23.50 -3.53
N LYS A 517 -2.71 22.61 -3.71
CA LYS A 517 -3.75 22.35 -2.69
C LYS A 517 -3.13 21.92 -1.36
N ILE A 518 -2.09 21.08 -1.38
CA ILE A 518 -1.37 20.64 -0.17
C ILE A 518 -0.63 21.80 0.50
N ARG A 519 0.01 22.69 -0.26
CA ARG A 519 0.63 23.89 0.31
C ARG A 519 -0.38 24.79 1.01
N GLU A 520 -1.59 24.92 0.47
CA GLU A 520 -2.68 25.67 1.11
C GLU A 520 -3.20 24.99 2.37
N VAL A 521 -3.41 23.66 2.35
CA VAL A 521 -3.82 22.90 3.56
C VAL A 521 -2.79 23.05 4.68
N ALA A 522 -1.49 23.08 4.34
CA ALA A 522 -0.42 23.27 5.32
C ALA A 522 -0.46 24.62 6.06
N LYS A 523 -1.23 25.61 5.57
CA LYS A 523 -1.43 26.90 6.27
C LYS A 523 -2.41 26.78 7.44
N ASN A 524 -3.20 25.71 7.50
CA ASN A 524 -4.14 25.47 8.60
C ASN A 524 -3.41 24.86 9.80
N GLU A 525 -3.04 25.71 10.76
CA GLU A 525 -2.30 25.30 11.97
C GLU A 525 -3.07 24.25 12.79
N LYS A 526 -4.41 24.25 12.81
CA LYS A 526 -5.19 23.23 13.54
C LYS A 526 -4.93 21.82 12.98
N VAL A 527 -4.92 21.70 11.66
CA VAL A 527 -4.66 20.42 10.97
C VAL A 527 -3.21 19.98 11.19
N VAL A 528 -2.27 20.91 11.08
CA VAL A 528 -0.84 20.63 11.30
C VAL A 528 -0.58 20.20 12.74
N MET A 529 -1.16 20.90 13.72
CA MET A 529 -1.07 20.57 15.14
C MET A 529 -1.65 19.20 15.45
N PHE A 530 -2.81 18.85 14.90
CA PHE A 530 -3.39 17.52 15.03
C PHE A 530 -2.41 16.42 14.56
N VAL A 531 -1.81 16.59 13.38
CA VAL A 531 -0.85 15.61 12.85
C VAL A 531 0.43 15.56 13.68
N LEU A 532 0.95 16.71 14.14
CA LEU A 532 2.12 16.76 15.03
C LEU A 532 1.84 16.10 16.37
N GLY A 533 0.64 16.23 16.93
CA GLY A 533 0.23 15.59 18.18
C GLY A 533 0.21 14.06 18.11
N GLY A 534 0.08 13.47 16.92
CA GLY A 534 0.22 12.03 16.70
C GLY A 534 1.66 11.53 16.55
N ILE A 535 2.66 12.42 16.56
CA ILE A 535 4.08 12.05 16.49
C ILE A 535 4.63 11.89 17.92
N PRO A 536 5.39 10.82 18.23
CA PRO A 536 5.94 10.63 19.57
C PRO A 536 6.77 11.82 20.07
N ASP A 537 6.65 12.16 21.35
CA ASP A 537 7.30 13.31 21.98
C ASP A 537 8.82 13.37 21.72
N THR A 538 9.51 12.24 21.88
CA THR A 538 10.95 12.12 21.63
C THR A 538 11.32 12.49 20.19
N GLN A 539 10.43 12.25 19.24
CA GLN A 539 10.61 12.60 17.83
C GLN A 539 10.26 14.07 17.56
N ILE A 540 9.27 14.65 18.26
CA ILE A 540 9.00 16.09 18.25
C ILE A 540 10.20 16.88 18.77
N GLU A 541 10.82 16.46 19.86
CA GLU A 541 12.02 17.14 20.39
C GLU A 541 13.19 17.12 19.40
N ARG A 542 13.38 15.99 18.70
CA ARG A 542 14.39 15.88 17.64
C ARG A 542 14.09 16.83 16.49
N TYR A 543 12.83 16.90 16.05
CA TYR A 543 12.43 17.83 15.00
C TYR A 543 12.66 19.28 15.42
N TYR A 544 12.18 19.66 16.60
CA TYR A 544 12.35 20.99 17.18
C TYR A 544 13.83 21.42 17.18
N LYS A 545 14.70 20.58 17.74
CA LYS A 545 16.15 20.83 17.80
C LYS A 545 16.81 20.95 16.42
N SER A 546 16.32 20.21 15.42
CA SER A 546 16.92 20.18 14.08
C SER A 546 16.38 21.26 13.14
N CYS A 547 15.16 21.72 13.34
CA CYS A 547 14.46 22.66 12.47
C CYS A 547 14.60 24.11 12.96
N VAL A 548 14.51 24.34 14.26
CA VAL A 548 14.56 25.69 14.86
C VAL A 548 16.01 26.14 14.97
N GLU A 549 16.27 27.39 14.59
CA GLU A 549 17.63 27.95 14.63
C GLU A 549 18.16 28.15 16.06
N PHE A 550 17.32 28.67 16.94
CA PHE A 550 17.60 28.90 18.35
C PHE A 550 16.53 28.22 19.20
N PRO A 551 16.58 26.89 19.37
CA PRO A 551 15.53 26.14 20.07
C PRO A 551 15.55 26.44 21.57
N ASP A 552 14.39 26.80 22.14
CA ASP A 552 14.18 26.80 23.59
C ASP A 552 13.81 25.39 24.07
N MET A 553 14.81 24.63 24.51
CA MET A 553 14.62 23.24 24.93
C MET A 553 13.79 23.11 26.22
N ASN A 554 13.65 24.18 27.01
CA ASN A 554 12.87 24.21 28.26
C ASN A 554 11.38 24.46 28.02
N SER A 555 10.98 24.85 26.81
CA SER A 555 9.58 25.03 26.44
C SER A 555 8.78 23.73 26.49
N SER A 556 7.46 23.85 26.73
CA SER A 556 6.55 22.71 26.74
C SER A 556 6.45 22.04 25.36
N LEU A 557 6.07 20.75 25.33
CA LEU A 557 5.87 20.04 24.07
C LEU A 557 4.80 20.70 23.17
N GLU A 558 3.74 21.24 23.77
CA GLU A 558 2.71 21.98 23.03
C GLU A 558 3.24 23.27 22.39
N ALA A 559 4.13 23.99 23.09
CA ALA A 559 4.81 25.16 22.55
C ALA A 559 5.76 24.78 21.40
N LYS A 560 6.53 23.70 21.57
CA LYS A 560 7.39 23.13 20.51
C LYS A 560 6.57 22.76 19.27
N CYS A 561 5.45 22.06 19.43
CA CYS A 561 4.53 21.72 18.34
C CYS A 561 3.97 22.98 17.65
N SER A 562 3.55 23.98 18.43
CA SER A 562 3.01 25.23 17.91
C SER A 562 4.04 26.01 17.08
N GLU A 563 5.30 26.03 17.51
CA GLU A 563 6.39 26.66 16.76
C GLU A 563 6.67 25.91 15.44
N LEU A 564 6.73 24.57 15.48
CA LEU A 564 6.87 23.75 14.28
C LEU A 564 5.70 23.93 13.30
N ALA A 565 4.47 24.05 13.80
CA ALA A 565 3.29 24.32 12.98
C ALA A 565 3.37 25.67 12.28
N ARG A 566 3.84 26.71 12.99
CA ARG A 566 4.07 28.04 12.42
C ARG A 566 5.15 28.03 11.33
N MET A 567 6.22 27.26 11.53
CA MET A 567 7.26 27.07 10.50
C MET A 567 6.66 26.42 9.24
N ILE A 568 5.85 25.37 9.39
CA ILE A 568 5.18 24.69 8.27
C ILE A 568 4.24 25.64 7.52
N LYS A 569 3.47 26.45 8.25
CA LYS A 569 2.57 27.45 7.64
C LYS A 569 3.32 28.45 6.77
N ASN A 570 4.50 28.88 7.23
CA ASN A 570 5.27 29.97 6.63
C ASN A 570 6.31 29.52 5.59
N ILE A 571 6.52 28.21 5.41
CA ILE A 571 7.53 27.69 4.47
C ILE A 571 7.34 28.23 3.05
N SER A 572 8.43 28.66 2.42
CA SER A 572 8.46 29.13 1.04
C SER A 572 9.65 28.54 0.28
N PHE A 573 9.55 28.41 -1.04
CA PHE A 573 10.73 28.10 -1.87
C PHE A 573 11.85 29.14 -1.68
N ASP A 574 11.49 30.40 -1.42
CA ASP A 574 12.44 31.50 -1.21
C ASP A 574 13.39 31.26 -0.04
N ASP A 575 12.99 30.47 0.97
CA ASP A 575 13.81 30.13 2.14
C ASP A 575 15.04 29.28 1.74
N PHE A 576 14.95 28.58 0.61
CA PHE A 576 15.94 27.59 0.19
C PHE A 576 16.79 28.02 -1.01
N LYS A 577 16.46 29.14 -1.67
CA LYS A 577 17.11 29.56 -2.93
C LYS A 577 18.62 29.76 -2.83
N ASN A 578 19.11 30.11 -1.64
CA ASN A 578 20.53 30.40 -1.36
C ASN A 578 21.26 29.22 -0.70
N VAL A 579 20.62 28.06 -0.52
CA VAL A 579 21.26 26.90 0.11
C VAL A 579 22.40 26.39 -0.75
N LYS A 580 23.59 26.29 -0.15
CA LYS A 580 24.78 25.73 -0.82
C LYS A 580 24.81 24.22 -0.68
N GLN A 581 24.64 23.51 -1.81
CA GLN A 581 24.70 22.05 -1.81
C GLN A 581 26.10 21.51 -1.45
N GLN A 582 27.16 22.21 -1.86
CA GLN A 582 28.56 21.91 -1.48
C GLN A 582 29.00 22.79 -0.30
N ALA A 583 28.24 22.75 0.80
CA ALA A 583 28.50 23.55 1.99
C ALA A 583 29.80 23.15 2.71
N LYS A 584 30.53 24.14 3.24
CA LYS A 584 31.70 23.94 4.12
C LYS A 584 31.52 24.70 5.44
N GLY A 585 32.02 24.13 6.54
CA GLY A 585 31.98 24.76 7.86
C GLY A 585 30.56 25.15 8.29
N ARG A 586 30.35 26.43 8.64
CA ARG A 586 29.06 26.96 9.13
C ARG A 586 27.92 26.84 8.11
N GLU A 587 28.21 26.84 6.82
CA GLU A 587 27.19 26.68 5.77
C GLU A 587 26.49 25.31 5.85
N ASN A 588 27.18 24.31 6.40
CA ASN A 588 26.62 22.97 6.55
C ASN A 588 25.49 22.94 7.59
N VAL A 589 25.55 23.81 8.61
CA VAL A 589 24.49 23.94 9.63
C VAL A 589 23.19 24.42 8.97
N ALA A 590 23.27 25.46 8.14
CA ALA A 590 22.11 25.97 7.41
C ALA A 590 21.54 24.94 6.43
N LYS A 591 22.40 24.20 5.72
CA LYS A 591 21.99 23.12 4.81
C LYS A 591 21.27 21.99 5.56
N GLU A 592 21.82 21.51 6.68
CA GLU A 592 21.21 20.42 7.46
C GLU A 592 19.87 20.86 8.08
N ARG A 593 19.77 22.11 8.54
CA ARG A 593 18.49 22.68 8.99
C ARG A 593 17.47 22.74 7.86
N ALA A 594 17.84 23.23 6.67
CA ALA A 594 16.95 23.26 5.51
C ALA A 594 16.44 21.86 5.13
N LYS A 595 17.31 20.84 5.17
CA LYS A 595 16.92 19.44 4.97
C LYS A 595 15.92 18.97 6.02
N ALA A 596 16.15 19.33 7.29
CA ALA A 596 15.26 18.98 8.39
C ALA A 596 13.87 19.63 8.25
N VAL A 597 13.81 20.93 7.92
CA VAL A 597 12.55 21.66 7.69
C VAL A 597 11.75 21.04 6.54
N ILE A 598 12.37 20.82 5.38
CA ILE A 598 11.72 20.15 4.23
C ILE A 598 11.26 18.74 4.62
N GLY A 599 12.12 17.99 5.31
CA GLY A 599 11.83 16.64 5.77
C GLY A 599 10.61 16.58 6.69
N LEU A 600 10.51 17.48 7.67
CA LEU A 600 9.37 17.60 8.57
C LEU A 600 8.10 18.00 7.81
N TYR A 601 8.16 19.05 6.99
CA TYR A 601 7.04 19.55 6.19
C TYR A 601 6.40 18.43 5.34
N LEU A 602 7.23 17.73 4.56
CA LEU A 602 6.76 16.62 3.72
C LEU A 602 6.22 15.46 4.56
N THR A 603 6.74 15.23 5.77
CA THR A 603 6.25 14.18 6.68
C THR A 603 4.85 14.47 7.19
N VAL A 604 4.61 15.68 7.69
CA VAL A 604 3.31 16.09 8.23
C VAL A 604 2.25 16.00 7.14
N MET A 605 2.50 16.57 5.97
CA MET A 605 1.53 16.51 4.87
C MET A 605 1.31 15.08 4.36
N TYR A 606 2.38 14.28 4.28
CA TYR A 606 2.28 12.87 3.92
C TYR A 606 1.41 12.08 4.90
N LEU A 607 1.60 12.26 6.21
CA LEU A 607 0.81 11.57 7.23
C LEU A 607 -0.68 11.91 7.12
N LEU A 608 -1.01 13.18 6.88
CA LEU A 608 -2.39 13.61 6.64
C LEU A 608 -3.02 12.88 5.45
N VAL A 609 -2.42 12.99 4.27
CA VAL A 609 -2.96 12.41 3.04
C VAL A 609 -3.02 10.89 3.14
N LYS A 610 -1.96 10.26 3.64
CA LYS A 610 -1.90 8.81 3.77
C LYS A 610 -2.97 8.27 4.71
N ASN A 611 -3.19 8.88 5.86
CA ASN A 611 -4.21 8.40 6.78
C ASN A 611 -5.62 8.56 6.18
N LEU A 612 -5.91 9.64 5.43
CA LEU A 612 -7.18 9.79 4.73
C LEU A 612 -7.37 8.76 3.60
N VAL A 613 -6.31 8.42 2.85
CA VAL A 613 -6.35 7.32 1.86
C VAL A 613 -6.63 5.98 2.56
N ASN A 614 -6.00 5.73 3.71
CA ASN A 614 -6.22 4.53 4.51
C ASN A 614 -7.65 4.46 5.07
N VAL A 615 -8.23 5.59 5.50
CA VAL A 615 -9.64 5.66 5.90
C VAL A 615 -10.52 5.30 4.69
N ASN A 616 -10.27 5.90 3.52
CA ASN A 616 -11.02 5.61 2.30
C ASN A 616 -10.99 4.13 1.91
N ALA A 617 -9.83 3.47 2.05
CA ALA A 617 -9.65 2.06 1.73
C ALA A 617 -10.64 1.14 2.48
N ARG A 618 -11.04 1.50 3.71
CA ARG A 618 -12.03 0.73 4.48
C ARG A 618 -13.42 0.77 3.85
N TYR A 619 -13.79 1.91 3.27
CA TYR A 619 -15.04 2.07 2.52
C TYR A 619 -14.95 1.44 1.12
N VAL A 620 -13.78 1.44 0.48
CA VAL A 620 -13.55 0.71 -0.77
C VAL A 620 -13.80 -0.78 -0.57
N ILE A 621 -13.29 -1.37 0.52
CA ILE A 621 -13.58 -2.76 0.90
C ILE A 621 -15.09 -2.98 1.10
N ALA A 622 -15.78 -2.02 1.73
CA ALA A 622 -17.22 -2.12 1.98
C ALA A 622 -18.04 -2.14 0.68
N ILE A 623 -17.69 -1.27 -0.28
CA ILE A 623 -18.32 -1.26 -1.61
C ILE A 623 -18.04 -2.55 -2.36
N HIS A 624 -16.78 -3.01 -2.40
CA HIS A 624 -16.43 -4.28 -3.05
C HIS A 624 -17.24 -5.45 -2.45
N CYS A 625 -17.31 -5.54 -1.11
CA CYS A 625 -18.07 -6.61 -0.46
C CYS A 625 -19.57 -6.48 -0.73
N LEU A 626 -20.13 -5.26 -0.75
CA LEU A 626 -21.55 -5.05 -1.08
C LEU A 626 -21.87 -5.50 -2.51
N GLU A 627 -21.06 -5.12 -3.50
CA GLU A 627 -21.25 -5.51 -4.90
C GLU A 627 -21.15 -7.04 -5.06
N ARG A 628 -20.14 -7.66 -4.44
CA ARG A 628 -19.98 -9.12 -4.43
C ARG A 628 -21.12 -9.85 -3.72
N ASP A 629 -21.44 -9.43 -2.50
CA ASP A 629 -22.43 -10.11 -1.65
C ASP A 629 -23.84 -9.95 -2.24
N PHE A 630 -24.15 -8.79 -2.83
CA PHE A 630 -25.40 -8.60 -3.60
C PHE A 630 -25.53 -9.64 -4.71
N GLY A 631 -24.48 -9.85 -5.52
CA GLY A 631 -24.48 -10.87 -6.58
C GLY A 631 -24.72 -12.28 -6.02
N LEU A 632 -24.09 -12.65 -4.90
CA LEU A 632 -24.29 -13.96 -4.26
C LEU A 632 -25.69 -14.13 -3.67
N TYR A 633 -26.23 -13.11 -3.00
CA TYR A 633 -27.59 -13.15 -2.46
C TYR A 633 -28.63 -13.18 -3.58
N LYS A 634 -28.37 -12.57 -4.73
CA LYS A 634 -29.29 -12.55 -5.87
C LYS A 634 -29.59 -13.95 -6.41
N GLU A 635 -28.66 -14.89 -6.29
CA GLU A 635 -28.84 -16.29 -6.70
C GLU A 635 -29.78 -17.07 -5.76
N ILE A 636 -29.92 -16.64 -4.50
CA ILE A 636 -30.67 -17.39 -3.47
C ILE A 636 -31.89 -16.65 -2.92
N ILE A 637 -32.03 -15.35 -3.18
CA ILE A 637 -33.14 -14.50 -2.70
C ILE A 637 -34.01 -14.08 -3.90
N PRO A 638 -35.23 -14.66 -4.05
CA PRO A 638 -36.15 -14.32 -5.14
C PRO A 638 -36.48 -12.82 -5.23
N GLU A 639 -36.59 -12.14 -4.09
CA GLU A 639 -36.91 -10.71 -4.00
C GLU A 639 -35.84 -9.81 -4.64
N LEU A 640 -34.62 -10.31 -4.82
CA LEU A 640 -33.51 -9.59 -5.44
C LEU A 640 -33.36 -9.85 -6.95
N ALA A 641 -34.06 -10.84 -7.52
CA ALA A 641 -33.85 -11.31 -8.90
C ALA A 641 -33.97 -10.18 -9.95
N SER A 642 -34.96 -9.28 -9.79
CA SER A 642 -35.19 -8.14 -10.70
C SER A 642 -34.47 -6.86 -10.31
N LYS A 643 -33.71 -6.87 -9.20
CA LYS A 643 -33.08 -5.66 -8.66
C LYS A 643 -31.72 -5.42 -9.30
N ASN A 644 -31.36 -4.14 -9.40
CA ASN A 644 -30.05 -3.67 -9.79
C ASN A 644 -29.48 -2.80 -8.67
N LEU A 645 -28.33 -3.20 -8.12
CA LEU A 645 -27.69 -2.53 -7.00
C LEU A 645 -27.37 -1.05 -7.27
N LYS A 646 -27.05 -0.69 -8.52
CA LYS A 646 -26.71 0.70 -8.88
C LYS A 646 -27.91 1.64 -8.84
N ASN A 647 -29.13 1.11 -8.90
CA ASN A 647 -30.36 1.90 -8.78
C ASN A 647 -30.62 2.29 -7.31
N ASP A 648 -30.30 1.41 -6.36
CA ASP A 648 -30.36 1.70 -4.93
C ASP A 648 -29.39 0.79 -4.17
N TYR A 649 -28.32 1.37 -3.62
CA TYR A 649 -27.31 0.61 -2.89
C TYR A 649 -27.83 0.03 -1.57
N ARG A 650 -28.95 0.55 -1.05
CA ARG A 650 -29.53 0.09 0.22
C ARG A 650 -30.28 -1.23 0.07
N ILE A 651 -30.62 -1.63 -1.17
CA ILE A 651 -31.56 -2.70 -1.46
C ILE A 651 -31.22 -4.02 -0.78
N LEU A 652 -29.93 -4.38 -0.68
CA LEU A 652 -29.52 -5.63 -0.04
C LEU A 652 -29.85 -5.63 1.46
N SER A 653 -29.42 -4.59 2.18
CA SER A 653 -29.66 -4.47 3.62
C SER A 653 -31.16 -4.32 3.91
N GLN A 654 -31.89 -3.60 3.06
CA GLN A 654 -33.33 -3.43 3.16
C GLN A 654 -34.06 -4.76 3.05
N THR A 655 -33.87 -5.49 1.94
CA THR A 655 -34.54 -6.77 1.70
C THR A 655 -34.19 -7.79 2.79
N LEU A 656 -32.94 -7.84 3.25
CA LEU A 656 -32.57 -8.76 4.33
C LEU A 656 -33.19 -8.38 5.69
N CYS A 657 -33.42 -7.10 5.98
CA CYS A 657 -34.14 -6.69 7.19
C CYS A 657 -35.63 -7.09 7.10
N GLU A 658 -36.29 -6.80 5.97
CA GLU A 658 -37.68 -7.17 5.68
C GLU A 658 -37.89 -8.68 5.83
N LEU A 659 -37.04 -9.50 5.20
CA LEU A 659 -37.10 -10.97 5.33
C LEU A 659 -36.97 -11.44 6.79
N CYS A 660 -36.16 -10.78 7.61
CA CYS A 660 -36.03 -11.15 9.02
C CYS A 660 -37.22 -10.73 9.91
N ASP A 661 -38.03 -9.77 9.45
CA ASP A 661 -39.28 -9.36 10.11
C ASP A 661 -40.43 -10.28 9.69
N ASP A 662 -40.49 -10.63 8.40
CA ASP A 662 -41.63 -11.32 7.79
C ASP A 662 -41.50 -12.86 7.81
N ARG A 663 -40.29 -13.39 8.03
CA ARG A 663 -40.03 -14.84 8.00
C ARG A 663 -39.33 -15.37 9.25
N ASP A 664 -39.65 -16.63 9.57
CA ASP A 664 -38.99 -17.39 10.62
C ASP A 664 -37.54 -17.74 10.26
N GLU A 665 -37.26 -17.95 8.98
CA GLU A 665 -35.91 -18.22 8.47
C GLU A 665 -35.32 -16.99 7.76
N SER A 666 -34.01 -16.78 7.96
CA SER A 666 -33.24 -15.80 7.21
C SER A 666 -31.82 -16.30 6.99
N PRO A 667 -31.26 -16.17 5.77
CA PRO A 667 -29.88 -16.57 5.50
C PRO A 667 -28.87 -15.75 6.31
N ASN A 668 -29.17 -14.48 6.60
CA ASN A 668 -28.25 -13.59 7.28
C ASN A 668 -28.36 -13.67 8.82
N LEU A 669 -27.40 -14.33 9.45
CA LEU A 669 -27.40 -14.56 10.89
C LEU A 669 -27.11 -13.28 11.69
N PHE A 670 -26.41 -12.29 11.13
CA PHE A 670 -26.17 -11.03 11.83
C PHE A 670 -27.48 -10.29 12.13
N LEU A 671 -28.35 -10.17 11.12
CA LEU A 671 -29.64 -9.50 11.24
C LEU A 671 -30.67 -10.37 11.97
N LYS A 672 -30.66 -11.69 11.76
CA LYS A 672 -31.62 -12.60 12.41
C LYS A 672 -31.35 -12.73 13.92
N LYS A 673 -30.09 -12.91 14.32
CA LYS A 673 -29.74 -13.14 15.74
C LYS A 673 -29.81 -11.85 16.58
N ASN A 674 -29.75 -10.66 15.98
CA ASN A 674 -29.75 -9.39 16.73
C ASN A 674 -30.84 -8.41 16.27
N LYS A 675 -32.07 -8.62 16.77
CA LYS A 675 -33.25 -7.79 16.46
C LYS A 675 -33.04 -6.29 16.74
N ARG A 676 -32.33 -5.94 17.83
CA ARG A 676 -32.07 -4.53 18.18
C ARG A 676 -31.23 -3.84 17.11
N LEU A 677 -30.11 -4.45 16.71
CA LEU A 677 -29.25 -3.88 15.68
C LEU A 677 -29.92 -3.88 14.30
N ARG A 678 -30.72 -4.89 13.98
CA ARG A 678 -31.58 -4.88 12.78
C ARG A 678 -32.47 -3.64 12.73
N LYS A 679 -33.20 -3.36 13.82
CA LYS A 679 -34.07 -2.17 13.90
C LYS A 679 -33.30 -0.85 13.79
N CYS A 680 -32.07 -0.78 14.31
CA CYS A 680 -31.21 0.38 14.06
C CYS A 680 -30.87 0.53 12.57
N VAL A 681 -30.51 -0.56 11.88
CA VAL A 681 -30.20 -0.54 10.44
C VAL A 681 -31.42 -0.10 9.62
N GLU A 682 -32.63 -0.58 9.93
CA GLU A 682 -33.86 -0.13 9.26
C GLU A 682 -34.07 1.38 9.38
N VAL A 683 -33.87 1.95 10.58
CA VAL A 683 -33.94 3.41 10.79
C VAL A 683 -32.88 4.13 9.95
N ASP A 684 -31.66 3.62 9.91
CA ASP A 684 -30.57 4.22 9.13
C ASP A 684 -30.80 4.12 7.61
N ILE A 685 -31.43 3.04 7.12
CA ILE A 685 -31.87 2.90 5.72
C ILE A 685 -32.92 3.96 5.36
N ASN A 686 -33.91 4.17 6.23
CA ASN A 686 -34.97 5.16 6.06
C ASN A 686 -34.46 6.61 6.20
N ASN A 687 -33.31 6.79 6.86
CA ASN A 687 -32.62 8.07 6.95
C ASN A 687 -31.82 8.42 5.69
N ALA A 688 -31.57 7.43 4.83
CA ALA A 688 -30.84 7.58 3.58
C ALA A 688 -31.78 7.56 2.37
N ASP A 689 -31.23 7.86 1.19
CA ASP A 689 -31.88 7.65 -0.10
C ASP A 689 -30.88 7.07 -1.14
N SER A 690 -31.40 6.67 -2.30
CA SER A 690 -30.58 6.08 -3.37
C SER A 690 -29.62 7.09 -4.00
N SER A 691 -29.95 8.38 -4.00
CA SER A 691 -29.11 9.43 -4.58
C SER A 691 -27.86 9.66 -3.74
N MET A 692 -28.03 9.89 -2.43
CA MET A 692 -26.91 10.16 -1.51
C MET A 692 -25.98 8.96 -1.37
N THR A 693 -26.52 7.73 -1.35
CA THR A 693 -25.70 6.51 -1.26
C THR A 693 -24.93 6.24 -2.55
N ARG A 694 -25.51 6.56 -3.72
CA ARG A 694 -24.80 6.54 -5.01
C ARG A 694 -23.70 7.61 -5.09
N LYS A 695 -23.97 8.85 -4.65
CA LYS A 695 -22.95 9.90 -4.53
C LYS A 695 -21.82 9.46 -3.60
N TYR A 696 -22.15 8.83 -2.48
CA TYR A 696 -21.19 8.30 -1.52
C TYR A 696 -20.29 7.23 -2.12
N ARG A 697 -20.88 6.22 -2.78
CA ARG A 697 -20.13 5.16 -3.49
C ARG A 697 -19.16 5.74 -4.52
N ASN A 698 -19.61 6.73 -5.31
CA ASN A 698 -18.75 7.38 -6.30
C ASN A 698 -17.62 8.17 -5.62
N CYS A 699 -17.91 8.91 -4.55
CA CYS A 699 -16.88 9.64 -3.80
C CYS A 699 -15.80 8.70 -3.22
N ILE A 700 -16.20 7.54 -2.72
CA ILE A 700 -15.28 6.50 -2.22
C ILE A 700 -14.39 5.98 -3.36
N ALA A 701 -15.00 5.58 -4.48
CA ALA A 701 -14.29 5.00 -5.62
C ALA A 701 -13.33 5.98 -6.32
N HIS A 702 -13.59 7.29 -6.21
CA HIS A 702 -12.78 8.34 -6.81
C HIS A 702 -11.87 9.10 -5.83
N LEU A 703 -11.76 8.63 -4.58
CA LEU A 703 -10.96 9.27 -3.52
C LEU A 703 -11.29 10.78 -3.38
N THR A 704 -12.57 11.15 -3.55
CA THR A 704 -13.02 12.55 -3.62
C THR A 704 -12.63 13.35 -2.37
N VAL A 705 -12.66 12.71 -1.19
CA VAL A 705 -12.23 13.35 0.07
C VAL A 705 -10.80 13.86 0.00
N VAL A 706 -9.87 13.10 -0.60
CA VAL A 706 -8.48 13.53 -0.74
C VAL A 706 -8.35 14.64 -1.81
N ARG A 707 -9.10 14.51 -2.91
CA ARG A 707 -9.11 15.50 -4.00
C ARG A 707 -9.65 16.87 -3.56
N GLU A 708 -10.72 16.87 -2.78
CA GLU A 708 -11.43 18.07 -2.31
C GLU A 708 -11.04 18.47 -0.89
N LEU A 709 -9.98 17.88 -0.34
CA LEU A 709 -9.53 18.12 1.03
C LEU A 709 -9.33 19.62 1.32
N LYS A 710 -8.63 20.33 0.43
CA LYS A 710 -8.37 21.78 0.55
C LYS A 710 -9.66 22.61 0.63
N GLU A 711 -10.73 22.14 0.01
CA GLU A 711 -11.95 22.93 -0.11
C GLU A 711 -12.74 22.98 1.20
N TYR A 712 -12.72 21.90 1.97
CA TYR A 712 -13.58 21.77 3.14
C TYR A 712 -12.84 21.63 4.47
N ILE A 713 -11.57 21.21 4.50
CA ILE A 713 -10.86 20.97 5.77
C ILE A 713 -10.67 22.26 6.60
N GLY A 714 -10.65 23.43 5.96
CA GLY A 714 -10.57 24.73 6.62
C GLY A 714 -11.76 25.03 7.53
N ASP A 715 -12.93 24.50 7.17
CA ASP A 715 -14.20 24.79 7.83
C ASP A 715 -14.41 23.96 9.10
N ILE A 716 -13.54 23.00 9.40
CA ILE A 716 -13.65 22.13 10.58
C ILE A 716 -13.33 22.94 11.84
N ARG A 717 -14.24 22.93 12.82
CA ARG A 717 -14.05 23.62 14.11
C ARG A 717 -12.94 22.98 14.93
N THR A 718 -13.04 21.67 15.17
CA THR A 718 -12.10 20.88 15.98
C THR A 718 -11.59 19.70 15.16
N VAL A 719 -10.26 19.54 15.11
CA VAL A 719 -9.60 18.47 14.35
C VAL A 719 -8.99 17.48 15.35
N ASP A 720 -9.67 16.36 15.57
CA ASP A 720 -9.40 15.39 16.64
C ASP A 720 -9.14 13.96 16.15
N SER A 721 -9.61 13.59 14.96
CA SER A 721 -9.33 12.28 14.37
C SER A 721 -9.34 12.30 12.83
N TYR A 722 -8.69 11.31 12.21
CA TYR A 722 -8.78 11.15 10.76
C TYR A 722 -10.17 10.70 10.30
N PHE A 723 -10.93 10.02 11.17
CA PHE A 723 -12.31 9.61 10.91
C PHE A 723 -13.23 10.84 10.80
N SER A 724 -13.12 11.78 11.75
CA SER A 724 -13.95 12.99 11.78
C SER A 724 -13.64 13.91 10.59
N ILE A 725 -12.37 14.09 10.23
CA ILE A 725 -11.94 14.83 9.02
C ILE A 725 -12.54 14.19 7.77
N TYR A 726 -12.38 12.87 7.61
CA TYR A 726 -12.85 12.15 6.42
C TYR A 726 -14.36 12.31 6.25
N HIS A 727 -15.13 12.09 7.31
CA HIS A 727 -16.59 12.16 7.24
C HIS A 727 -17.10 13.58 7.07
N TYR A 728 -16.46 14.59 7.65
CA TYR A 728 -16.86 15.98 7.41
C TYR A 728 -16.70 16.36 5.93
N VAL A 729 -15.52 16.10 5.37
CA VAL A 729 -15.22 16.40 3.96
C VAL A 729 -16.14 15.59 3.04
N MET A 730 -16.37 14.32 3.35
CA MET A 730 -17.28 13.46 2.59
C MET A 730 -18.72 14.00 2.57
N GLN A 731 -19.25 14.38 3.74
CA GLN A 731 -20.60 14.90 3.86
C GLN A 731 -20.75 16.21 3.08
N ARG A 732 -19.74 17.11 3.14
CA ARG A 732 -19.71 18.35 2.35
C ARG A 732 -19.67 18.08 0.84
N CYS A 733 -18.96 17.04 0.39
CA CYS A 733 -18.96 16.63 -1.01
C CYS A 733 -20.33 16.11 -1.46
N ILE A 734 -21.02 15.33 -0.62
CA ILE A 734 -22.33 14.75 -0.96
C ILE A 734 -23.44 15.81 -0.99
N THR A 735 -23.40 16.78 -0.08
CA THR A 735 -24.41 17.86 0.00
C THR A 735 -24.13 19.02 -0.95
N LYS A 736 -22.99 19.01 -1.66
CA LYS A 736 -22.69 20.05 -2.65
C LYS A 736 -23.73 20.02 -3.76
N ARG A 737 -24.34 21.17 -4.04
CA ARG A 737 -25.24 21.37 -5.17
C ARG A 737 -24.42 21.78 -6.39
N GLU A 738 -24.67 21.17 -7.53
CA GLU A 738 -24.06 21.59 -8.79
C GLU A 738 -24.85 22.76 -9.35
N ASP A 739 -24.15 23.84 -9.73
CA ASP A 739 -24.74 25.09 -10.25
C ASP A 739 -25.62 24.88 -11.51
N ASP A 740 -25.40 23.77 -12.23
CA ASP A 740 -26.04 23.45 -13.52
C ASP A 740 -27.19 22.41 -13.43
N THR A 741 -27.53 21.91 -12.23
CA THR A 741 -28.62 20.93 -12.07
C THR A 741 -29.91 21.58 -11.57
N LYS A 742 -31.06 21.23 -12.18
CA LYS A 742 -32.40 21.60 -11.66
C LYS A 742 -32.48 21.16 -10.20
N GLN A 743 -32.82 22.10 -9.29
CA GLN A 743 -32.90 21.93 -7.82
C GLN A 743 -33.02 20.46 -7.38
N GLU A 744 -31.90 19.82 -7.06
CA GLU A 744 -31.91 18.51 -6.40
C GLU A 744 -32.56 18.65 -5.01
N GLU A 745 -33.24 17.59 -4.55
CA GLU A 745 -33.82 17.57 -3.21
C GLU A 745 -32.73 17.78 -2.15
N LYS A 746 -33.00 18.72 -1.24
CA LYS A 746 -32.10 19.06 -0.14
C LYS A 746 -31.97 17.89 0.82
N ILE A 747 -30.75 17.42 1.06
CA ILE A 747 -30.48 16.42 2.09
C ILE A 747 -30.74 17.04 3.47
N LYS A 748 -31.59 16.40 4.27
CA LYS A 748 -32.03 16.90 5.59
C LYS A 748 -30.91 17.23 6.59
N TYR A 749 -29.73 16.65 6.40
CA TYR A 749 -28.55 16.85 7.25
C TYR A 749 -27.69 18.07 6.86
N GLU A 750 -27.97 18.72 5.72
CA GLU A 750 -27.11 19.80 5.16
C GLU A 750 -27.00 21.01 6.10
N ASP A 751 -28.12 21.49 6.65
CA ASP A 751 -28.13 22.70 7.49
C ASP A 751 -27.31 22.53 8.76
N ASP A 752 -27.50 21.40 9.44
CA ASP A 752 -26.80 21.11 10.68
C ASP A 752 -25.31 20.87 10.43
N LEU A 753 -24.95 20.21 9.32
CA LEU A 753 -23.55 20.04 8.90
C LEU A 753 -22.84 21.38 8.70
N LEU A 754 -23.49 22.33 8.01
CA LEU A 754 -22.92 23.64 7.73
C LEU A 754 -22.81 24.50 8.99
N LYS A 755 -23.77 24.39 9.92
CA LYS A 755 -23.75 25.12 11.21
C LYS A 755 -22.75 24.55 12.21
N ASN A 756 -22.62 23.22 12.28
CA ASN A 756 -21.86 22.56 13.33
C ASN A 756 -20.34 22.58 13.08
N HIS A 757 -19.91 22.79 11.84
CA HIS A 757 -18.48 22.77 11.47
C HIS A 757 -17.78 21.45 11.89
N GLY A 758 -18.52 20.35 11.83
CA GLY A 758 -18.12 19.01 12.20
C GLY A 758 -19.08 17.98 11.58
N TYR A 759 -18.67 16.72 11.49
CA TYR A 759 -19.47 15.69 10.82
C TYR A 759 -20.72 15.31 11.64
N THR A 760 -21.79 14.93 10.96
CA THR A 760 -23.04 14.46 11.59
C THR A 760 -23.01 12.94 11.72
N LYS A 761 -23.04 12.42 12.95
CA LYS A 761 -22.97 10.97 13.24
C LYS A 761 -24.11 10.17 12.62
N ASP A 762 -25.34 10.68 12.70
CA ASP A 762 -26.50 10.01 12.09
C ASP A 762 -26.42 9.98 10.57
N PHE A 763 -25.84 11.01 9.96
CA PHE A 763 -25.62 11.03 8.53
C PHE A 763 -24.59 9.97 8.11
N VAL A 764 -23.53 9.73 8.91
CA VAL A 764 -22.60 8.61 8.66
C VAL A 764 -23.32 7.27 8.65
N LYS A 765 -24.15 6.99 9.65
CA LYS A 765 -24.92 5.73 9.73
C LYS A 765 -25.86 5.58 8.53
N ALA A 766 -26.55 6.66 8.14
CA ALA A 766 -27.42 6.66 6.97
C ALA A 766 -26.63 6.35 5.68
N LEU A 767 -25.48 7.00 5.46
CA LEU A 767 -24.61 6.74 4.31
C LEU A 767 -24.05 5.30 4.30
N ASN A 768 -23.80 4.72 5.48
CA ASN A 768 -23.32 3.35 5.64
C ASN A 768 -24.44 2.30 5.69
N SER A 769 -25.72 2.70 5.64
CA SER A 769 -26.86 1.76 5.65
C SER A 769 -26.81 0.66 4.59
N PRO A 770 -26.23 0.86 3.37
CA PRO A 770 -25.98 -0.24 2.43
C PRO A 770 -25.17 -1.41 3.01
N PHE A 771 -24.31 -1.15 3.99
CA PHE A 771 -23.44 -2.14 4.63
C PHE A 771 -24.08 -2.81 5.85
N GLY A 772 -25.31 -2.45 6.21
CA GLY A 772 -26.02 -2.90 7.41
C GLY A 772 -26.21 -4.41 7.51
N TYR A 773 -26.24 -5.13 6.38
CA TYR A 773 -26.29 -6.60 6.35
C TYR A 773 -25.07 -7.28 6.99
N ASN A 774 -23.93 -6.58 7.11
CA ASN A 774 -22.75 -7.05 7.83
C ASN A 774 -22.52 -6.16 9.04
N ILE A 775 -23.13 -6.54 10.17
CA ILE A 775 -23.18 -5.73 11.39
C ILE A 775 -21.79 -5.31 11.91
N PRO A 776 -20.77 -6.20 12.02
CA PRO A 776 -19.44 -5.78 12.44
C PRO A 776 -18.84 -4.71 11.53
N ARG A 777 -18.95 -4.88 10.20
CA ARG A 777 -18.46 -3.89 9.23
C ARG A 777 -19.21 -2.57 9.37
N PHE A 778 -20.55 -2.61 9.40
CA PHE A 778 -21.38 -1.43 9.56
C PHE A 778 -21.02 -0.62 10.80
N LYS A 779 -20.91 -1.29 11.96
CA LYS A 779 -20.55 -0.63 13.22
C LYS A 779 -19.16 -0.02 13.16
N ASN A 780 -18.16 -0.79 12.73
CA ASN A 780 -16.77 -0.31 12.67
C ASN A 780 -16.63 0.87 11.70
N LEU A 781 -17.43 0.93 10.63
CA LEU A 781 -17.39 2.04 9.66
C LEU A 781 -18.22 3.26 10.05
N SER A 782 -19.11 3.12 11.05
CA SER A 782 -20.06 4.17 11.45
C SER A 782 -19.80 4.75 12.83
N ILE A 783 -19.00 4.08 13.65
CA ILE A 783 -18.71 4.47 15.03
C ILE A 783 -17.20 4.67 15.16
N GLU A 784 -16.82 5.91 15.41
CA GLU A 784 -15.43 6.37 15.46
C GLU A 784 -14.53 5.52 16.39
N GLN A 785 -14.99 5.23 17.60
CA GLN A 785 -14.25 4.44 18.60
C GLN A 785 -13.95 3.00 18.16
N LEU A 786 -14.75 2.48 17.21
CA LEU A 786 -14.64 1.12 16.68
C LEU A 786 -13.90 1.06 15.34
N PHE A 787 -13.57 2.21 14.75
CA PHE A 787 -13.04 2.30 13.40
C PHE A 787 -11.59 1.81 13.31
N ASP A 788 -10.70 2.38 14.12
CA ASP A 788 -9.29 2.01 14.15
C ASP A 788 -9.02 0.96 15.26
N ARG A 789 -8.24 -0.06 14.88
CA ARG A 789 -7.75 -1.08 15.81
C ARG A 789 -6.59 -0.59 16.66
N ASN A 790 -5.91 0.48 16.26
CA ASN A 790 -4.74 1.03 16.94
C ASN A 790 -5.08 2.20 17.87
N GLU A 791 -6.34 2.65 17.89
CA GLU A 791 -6.81 3.72 18.78
C GLU A 791 -7.63 3.13 19.94
N TYR A 792 -7.62 3.86 21.07
CA TYR A 792 -8.31 3.50 22.31
C TYR A 792 -7.81 2.17 22.94
N LEU A 793 -6.52 1.84 22.78
CA LEU A 793 -5.92 0.58 23.24
C LEU A 793 -5.96 0.38 24.76
N THR A 794 -5.99 1.45 25.55
CA THR A 794 -6.09 1.38 27.03
C THR A 794 -7.52 1.28 27.52
N GLU A 795 -8.49 1.73 26.71
CA GLU A 795 -9.93 1.67 27.04
C GLU A 795 -10.58 0.38 26.55
N LYS A 796 -10.00 -0.26 25.51
CA LYS A 796 -10.37 -1.58 24.97
C LYS A 796 -9.67 -2.69 25.74
#